data_AF-A0AAD9SNF0-F1
#
_entry.id   AF-A0AAD9SNF0-F1
#
_cell.length_a   1.000
_cell.length_b   1.000
_cell.length_c   1.000
_cell.angle_alpha   90.00
_cell.angle_beta   90.00
_cell.angle_gamma   90.00
#
_symmetry.space_group_name_H-M   'P 1'
#
loop_
_entity.id
_entity.type
_entity.pdbx_description
1 polymer ?
#
loop_
_entity_poly.entity_id
_entity_poly.type
_entity_poly.pdbx_seq_one_letter_code
_entity_poly.pdbx_strand_id
1 'polypeptide(L)'
;MWKWVARGYAIINADVRGAGDSDGNLRWWGTGEAQDGYDLIEEIAAQPWCTGRVALAGNSWLAVSQWFIASEKPPHLTAIAPLEELSDVLRETVARGGPPNIGFVKLIQQSLPGRQQQEDIVQMFNKYPLCNAYWDDKRADLTKINVPAYILGSYSTNLHTLGSFRGFEEITHDKKWLTIHATQEWYDLYSEERTEDLAKFFDFYFRDVDNGWEQTAPVRLSTLGYNVPNEQFSLAAIPWTQRESKKLKLYLNPDQSMSASRPAANRSSTKLAYQADAPALNRDDDSGELIFKYKFLEKTIVAGPSKATLHLSAEKQDDLDVYVMLRKADAGGNLLQRINEPLSDLGVSSAEEVPSVSVLKYLGPQGILRASKRALAPELSTPWRPTLSHAANETVPPGSIVPLEVSLWPTGMIFEKGETLVLKISGHDMRLADFEILQGSFQFTTMSTAVPPPSKRQRREELERTTTQADVSAILPPDNGTFKARFVDSDGNQMTDVIEVPLSDATEKNVSLLLNTLLQRDRESFLPYRFRVHIPNSSIVVDTYPTDLLALLRSHGVANPFETTVTLAAEPQAVFKVQSVTRLAAKIPGHGQAILCAQFSPASSSLLATGSGDNTARLWDCETGTPKHTLKGHTGWVLGVSWSPDGSRLATCSMDGSVRIWDPASGKPLGEPLKGHNKPVLQLAWEPYHLWRDSTPRLASASKDGTVRVWIVNTGRTEHVLSGHKGSATCVRWGAGGAGTGLIYTGSHDKSVRVWDAVKGTLVHELKSHAHWVNHLALSTDFVLRTGYFDHTRDVPATEEGKRAKAKERFEKAAGAQGGGKIVEKVVSASDDFTMFLWDPVNEGKKPLARMLGHQKQVNHVTFSPDGMLVASCGFDNHTKLWSGRLYSVANANAIHDDSDGKFINTLRGHVAHVYQCAFSADSRLLVTCSRDNTLKVWNVRSCKLAEDLPGHDDEVYAVDWSPDGQKVGSGGKDKAVRLWRS
;
A
#
# COMPACT_ATOMS: atom_id res chain seq x y z
N MET A 1 -17.71 3.69 -13.70
CA MET A 1 -18.70 4.77 -13.46
C MET A 1 -18.99 5.61 -14.71
N TRP A 2 -18.02 6.28 -15.34
CA TRP A 2 -18.28 7.17 -16.50
C TRP A 2 -19.01 6.48 -17.68
N LYS A 3 -18.73 5.20 -17.94
CA LYS A 3 -19.42 4.41 -18.99
C LYS A 3 -20.94 4.30 -18.76
N TRP A 4 -21.38 4.18 -17.52
CA TRP A 4 -22.81 4.06 -17.18
C TRP A 4 -23.54 5.40 -17.28
N VAL A 5 -22.89 6.48 -16.83
CA VAL A 5 -23.42 7.84 -17.00
C VAL A 5 -23.57 8.19 -18.47
N ALA A 6 -22.59 7.81 -19.31
CA ALA A 6 -22.68 7.97 -20.76
C ALA A 6 -23.82 7.17 -21.40
N ARG A 7 -24.27 6.07 -20.78
CA ARG A 7 -25.45 5.29 -21.20
C ARG A 7 -26.78 5.87 -20.70
N GLY A 8 -26.76 6.96 -19.95
CA GLY A 8 -27.96 7.61 -19.41
C GLY A 8 -28.38 7.13 -18.02
N TYR A 9 -27.49 6.48 -17.27
CA TYR A 9 -27.75 6.10 -15.87
C TYR A 9 -27.20 7.13 -14.89
N ALA A 10 -27.96 7.46 -13.85
CA ALA A 10 -27.41 8.06 -12.65
C ALA A 10 -26.67 6.98 -11.84
N ILE A 11 -25.47 7.29 -11.36
CA ILE A 11 -24.70 6.39 -10.48
C ILE A 11 -24.56 7.06 -9.13
N ILE A 12 -24.96 6.35 -8.08
CA ILE A 12 -24.86 6.80 -6.70
C ILE A 12 -23.92 5.85 -5.99
N ASN A 13 -22.91 6.41 -5.33
CA ASN A 13 -22.05 5.68 -4.41
C ASN A 13 -22.35 6.22 -3.01
N ALA A 14 -22.85 5.36 -2.14
CA ALA A 14 -23.26 5.75 -0.80
C ALA A 14 -22.34 5.09 0.23
N ASP A 15 -21.87 5.90 1.18
CA ASP A 15 -21.16 5.39 2.34
C ASP A 15 -22.18 4.70 3.26
N VAL A 16 -21.91 3.44 3.59
CA VAL A 16 -22.71 2.71 4.59
C VAL A 16 -22.56 3.36 5.97
N ARG A 17 -23.56 3.16 6.83
CA ARG A 17 -23.55 3.70 8.19
C ARG A 17 -22.24 3.35 8.91
N GLY A 18 -21.59 4.36 9.48
CA GLY A 18 -20.31 4.25 10.20
C GLY A 18 -19.06 4.08 9.36
N ALA A 19 -19.17 4.02 8.03
CA ALA A 19 -18.03 4.15 7.13
C ALA A 19 -17.86 5.61 6.68
N GLY A 20 -16.63 6.00 6.33
CA GLY A 20 -16.33 7.33 5.82
C GLY A 20 -16.72 8.44 6.80
N ASP A 21 -17.58 9.36 6.35
CA ASP A 21 -18.03 10.52 7.12
C ASP A 21 -19.33 10.27 7.92
N SER A 22 -19.87 9.06 7.90
CA SER A 22 -21.06 8.70 8.68
C SER A 22 -20.76 8.67 10.18
N ASP A 23 -21.57 9.40 10.98
CA ASP A 23 -21.45 9.45 12.44
C ASP A 23 -22.09 8.25 13.16
N GLY A 24 -22.56 7.23 12.42
CA GLY A 24 -23.11 6.00 12.98
C GLY A 24 -22.04 4.98 13.37
N ASN A 25 -22.45 3.89 14.03
CA ASN A 25 -21.56 2.73 14.24
C ASN A 25 -21.63 1.80 13.04
N LEU A 26 -20.48 1.34 12.57
CA LEU A 26 -20.39 0.38 11.46
C LEU A 26 -20.90 -0.98 11.93
N ARG A 27 -21.95 -1.46 11.26
CA ARG A 27 -22.50 -2.81 11.45
C ARG A 27 -22.28 -3.58 10.16
N TRP A 28 -21.66 -4.74 10.28
CA TRP A 28 -21.46 -5.64 9.16
C TRP A 28 -22.80 -6.25 8.79
N TRP A 29 -23.13 -6.31 7.50
CA TRP A 29 -24.14 -7.17 6.86
C TRP A 29 -25.24 -7.72 7.77
N GLY A 30 -26.49 -7.39 7.51
CA GLY A 30 -27.61 -7.89 8.32
C GLY A 30 -28.78 -6.94 8.26
N THR A 31 -29.76 -7.10 9.15
CA THR A 31 -30.97 -6.28 9.15
C THR A 31 -30.67 -4.79 9.28
N GLY A 32 -29.63 -4.40 10.04
CA GLY A 32 -29.26 -2.99 10.18
C GLY A 32 -28.83 -2.32 8.86
N GLU A 33 -27.94 -2.96 8.12
CA GLU A 33 -27.49 -2.45 6.80
C GLU A 33 -28.60 -2.57 5.75
N ALA A 34 -29.44 -3.61 5.86
CA ALA A 34 -30.60 -3.79 5.00
C ALA A 34 -31.58 -2.61 5.08
N GLN A 35 -31.88 -2.17 6.30
CA GLN A 35 -32.76 -1.03 6.58
C GLN A 35 -32.16 0.28 6.07
N ASP A 36 -30.85 0.50 6.28
CA ASP A 36 -30.17 1.67 5.75
C ASP A 36 -30.22 1.71 4.21
N GLY A 37 -30.03 0.57 3.56
CA GLY A 37 -30.15 0.48 2.10
C GLY A 37 -31.58 0.63 1.59
N TYR A 38 -32.57 0.16 2.34
CA TYR A 38 -33.99 0.42 2.05
C TYR A 38 -34.27 1.92 2.05
N ASP A 39 -33.91 2.62 3.13
CA ASP A 39 -34.14 4.05 3.28
C ASP A 39 -33.42 4.84 2.17
N LEU A 40 -32.19 4.44 1.85
CA LEU A 40 -31.41 5.03 0.76
C LEU A 40 -32.11 4.88 -0.61
N ILE A 41 -32.65 3.69 -0.92
CA ILE A 41 -33.36 3.47 -2.18
C ILE A 41 -34.58 4.36 -2.30
N GLU A 42 -35.38 4.47 -1.24
CA GLU A 42 -36.58 5.29 -1.24
C GLU A 42 -36.27 6.79 -1.31
N GLU A 43 -35.20 7.25 -0.64
CA GLU A 43 -34.73 8.63 -0.75
C GLU A 43 -34.21 8.96 -2.15
N ILE A 44 -33.47 8.04 -2.79
CA ILE A 44 -33.02 8.17 -4.18
C ILE A 44 -34.21 8.25 -5.13
N ALA A 45 -35.21 7.39 -4.94
CA ALA A 45 -36.41 7.36 -5.77
C ALA A 45 -37.21 8.66 -5.72
N ALA A 46 -37.17 9.37 -4.59
CA ALA A 46 -37.82 10.67 -4.42
C ALA A 46 -37.09 11.85 -5.09
N GLN A 47 -35.84 11.65 -5.56
CA GLN A 47 -35.06 12.74 -6.16
C GLN A 47 -35.62 13.16 -7.53
N PRO A 48 -35.60 14.46 -7.87
CA PRO A 48 -36.22 14.97 -9.10
C PRO A 48 -35.58 14.48 -10.40
N TRP A 49 -34.35 13.96 -10.33
CA TRP A 49 -33.63 13.38 -11.46
C TRP A 49 -33.83 11.86 -11.58
N CYS A 50 -34.45 11.22 -10.59
CA CYS A 50 -34.70 9.79 -10.60
C CYS A 50 -36.02 9.50 -11.33
N THR A 51 -36.05 8.40 -12.08
CA THR A 51 -37.27 7.92 -12.76
C THR A 51 -38.22 7.17 -11.82
N GLY A 52 -37.92 7.13 -10.51
CA GLY A 52 -38.59 6.28 -9.53
C GLY A 52 -38.16 4.82 -9.60
N ARG A 53 -37.13 4.48 -10.39
CA ARG A 53 -36.53 3.14 -10.45
C ARG A 53 -35.13 3.22 -9.87
N VAL A 54 -34.79 2.29 -8.99
CA VAL A 54 -33.43 2.15 -8.42
C VAL A 54 -32.98 0.71 -8.60
N ALA A 55 -31.74 0.51 -9.03
CA ALA A 55 -31.13 -0.81 -9.15
C ALA A 55 -29.85 -0.82 -8.32
N LEU A 56 -29.57 -1.95 -7.70
CA LEU A 56 -28.29 -2.15 -7.02
C LEU A 56 -27.37 -2.97 -7.91
N ALA A 57 -26.09 -2.62 -7.91
CA ALA A 57 -25.05 -3.31 -8.66
C ALA A 57 -23.72 -3.12 -7.96
N GLY A 58 -22.92 -4.17 -7.91
CA GLY A 58 -21.61 -4.11 -7.27
C GLY A 58 -21.13 -5.50 -6.94
N ASN A 59 -19.86 -5.59 -6.57
CA ASN A 59 -19.19 -6.86 -6.31
C ASN A 59 -18.75 -7.02 -4.86
N SER A 60 -18.43 -8.25 -4.45
CA SER A 60 -17.93 -8.58 -3.12
C SER A 60 -18.83 -7.99 -2.01
N TRP A 61 -18.33 -7.13 -1.12
CA TRP A 61 -19.14 -6.48 -0.06
C TRP A 61 -20.45 -5.90 -0.59
N LEU A 62 -20.39 -5.16 -1.71
CA LEU A 62 -21.56 -4.50 -2.30
C LEU A 62 -22.59 -5.52 -2.78
N ALA A 63 -22.13 -6.68 -3.24
CA ALA A 63 -23.00 -7.77 -3.66
C ALA A 63 -23.63 -8.51 -2.45
N VAL A 64 -22.90 -8.65 -1.34
CA VAL A 64 -23.47 -9.17 -0.09
C VAL A 64 -24.57 -8.25 0.43
N SER A 65 -24.32 -6.93 0.48
CA SER A 65 -25.30 -5.94 0.94
C SER A 65 -26.58 -5.97 0.10
N GLN A 66 -26.48 -6.22 -1.21
CA GLN A 66 -27.64 -6.36 -2.10
C GLN A 66 -28.60 -7.45 -1.65
N TRP A 67 -28.12 -8.59 -1.16
CA TRP A 67 -28.99 -9.66 -0.65
C TRP A 67 -29.83 -9.20 0.52
N PHE A 68 -29.19 -8.57 1.50
CA PHE A 68 -29.87 -8.10 2.69
C PHE A 68 -30.89 -7.00 2.33
N ILE A 69 -30.48 -6.01 1.53
CA ILE A 69 -31.36 -4.89 1.15
C ILE A 69 -32.55 -5.38 0.33
N ALA A 70 -32.33 -6.25 -0.67
CA ALA A 70 -33.42 -6.77 -1.51
C ALA A 70 -34.42 -7.63 -0.72
N SER A 71 -33.98 -8.32 0.33
CA SER A 71 -34.86 -9.07 1.23
C SER A 71 -35.83 -8.19 2.03
N GLU A 72 -35.53 -6.90 2.21
CA GLU A 72 -36.45 -5.91 2.82
C GLU A 72 -37.50 -5.39 1.84
N LYS A 73 -37.41 -5.76 0.55
CA LYS A 73 -38.36 -5.42 -0.53
C LYS A 73 -38.65 -3.91 -0.65
N PRO A 74 -37.64 -3.04 -0.88
CA PRO A 74 -37.86 -1.63 -1.16
C PRO A 74 -38.77 -1.45 -2.38
N PRO A 75 -39.88 -0.69 -2.29
CA PRO A 75 -40.82 -0.51 -3.40
C PRO A 75 -40.21 -0.02 -4.71
N HIS A 76 -39.19 0.83 -4.65
CA HIS A 76 -38.55 1.40 -5.84
C HIS A 76 -37.33 0.59 -6.33
N LEU A 77 -36.98 -0.49 -5.63
CA LEU A 77 -35.96 -1.43 -6.10
C LEU A 77 -36.51 -2.20 -7.31
N THR A 78 -35.89 -2.00 -8.47
CA THR A 78 -36.36 -2.54 -9.76
C THR A 78 -35.62 -3.80 -10.16
N ALA A 79 -34.32 -3.91 -9.84
CA ALA A 79 -33.48 -5.06 -10.14
C ALA A 79 -32.22 -5.04 -9.26
N ILE A 80 -31.57 -6.19 -9.10
CA ILE A 80 -30.27 -6.32 -8.46
C ILE A 80 -29.26 -7.03 -9.37
N ALA A 81 -28.00 -6.64 -9.24
CA ALA A 81 -26.87 -7.29 -9.86
C ALA A 81 -25.77 -7.58 -8.81
N PRO A 82 -25.96 -8.62 -7.99
CA PRO A 82 -24.93 -9.12 -7.09
C PRO A 82 -23.86 -9.86 -7.89
N LEU A 83 -22.62 -9.37 -7.76
CA LEU A 83 -21.47 -9.86 -8.52
C LEU A 83 -20.42 -10.48 -7.59
N GLU A 84 -20.28 -11.80 -7.61
CA GLU A 84 -19.32 -12.54 -6.77
C GLU A 84 -19.52 -12.27 -5.27
N GLU A 85 -20.46 -12.99 -4.65
CA GLU A 85 -20.87 -12.75 -3.26
C GLU A 85 -21.03 -13.96 -2.35
N LEU A 86 -20.83 -13.74 -1.05
CA LEU A 86 -21.33 -14.62 0.01
C LEU A 86 -22.75 -14.21 0.45
N SER A 87 -23.43 -15.08 1.17
CA SER A 87 -24.81 -14.89 1.61
C SER A 87 -25.11 -15.46 3.01
N ASP A 88 -24.18 -16.25 3.57
CA ASP A 88 -24.18 -16.75 4.95
C ASP A 88 -22.77 -16.57 5.53
N VAL A 89 -22.58 -15.50 6.31
CA VAL A 89 -21.26 -15.06 6.76
C VAL A 89 -20.58 -16.11 7.66
N LEU A 90 -21.35 -16.82 8.47
CA LEU A 90 -20.80 -17.86 9.36
C LEU A 90 -20.28 -19.05 8.56
N ARG A 91 -21.12 -19.60 7.67
CA ARG A 91 -20.88 -20.91 7.03
C ARG A 91 -20.02 -20.81 5.78
N GLU A 92 -20.01 -19.66 5.12
CA GLU A 92 -19.29 -19.47 3.85
C GLU A 92 -17.90 -18.84 4.07
N THR A 93 -17.71 -18.04 5.13
CA THR A 93 -16.42 -17.39 5.42
C THR A 93 -15.89 -17.65 6.84
N VAL A 94 -16.53 -17.18 7.91
CA VAL A 94 -15.94 -17.10 9.28
C VAL A 94 -15.57 -18.47 9.86
N ALA A 95 -16.41 -19.48 9.67
CA ALA A 95 -16.27 -20.80 10.26
C ALA A 95 -16.57 -21.89 9.24
N ARG A 96 -16.10 -21.73 8.00
CA ARG A 96 -16.34 -22.69 6.94
C ARG A 96 -15.91 -24.09 7.37
N GLY A 97 -16.87 -25.03 7.38
CA GLY A 97 -16.61 -26.41 7.82
C GLY A 97 -16.48 -26.59 9.33
N GLY A 98 -16.55 -25.52 10.13
CA GLY A 98 -16.36 -25.58 11.58
C GLY A 98 -15.11 -24.86 12.10
N PRO A 99 -13.90 -25.10 11.55
CA PRO A 99 -12.68 -24.42 11.99
C PRO A 99 -12.74 -22.91 11.77
N PRO A 100 -12.12 -22.10 12.63
CA PRO A 100 -12.02 -20.65 12.43
C PRO A 100 -11.27 -20.31 11.13
N ASN A 101 -11.88 -19.46 10.29
CA ASN A 101 -11.28 -18.91 9.08
C ASN A 101 -11.46 -17.39 9.07
N ILE A 102 -10.72 -16.72 9.94
CA ILE A 102 -10.91 -15.29 10.28
C ILE A 102 -9.93 -14.34 9.57
N GLY A 103 -8.94 -14.84 8.83
CA GLY A 103 -7.86 -14.03 8.24
C GLY A 103 -8.37 -12.96 7.28
N PHE A 104 -9.19 -13.37 6.30
CA PHE A 104 -9.80 -12.46 5.33
C PHE A 104 -10.75 -11.46 5.99
N VAL A 105 -11.58 -11.92 6.93
CA VAL A 105 -12.53 -11.06 7.67
C VAL A 105 -11.79 -10.01 8.50
N LYS A 106 -10.71 -10.40 9.17
CA LYS A 106 -9.84 -9.48 9.93
C LYS A 106 -9.19 -8.44 9.03
N LEU A 107 -8.76 -8.81 7.83
CA LEU A 107 -8.21 -7.88 6.84
C LEU A 107 -9.24 -6.82 6.47
N ILE A 108 -10.48 -7.22 6.15
CA ILE A 108 -11.56 -6.28 5.83
C ILE A 108 -11.87 -5.36 7.03
N GLN A 109 -11.96 -5.92 8.24
CA GLN A 109 -12.22 -5.15 9.47
C GLN A 109 -11.16 -4.08 9.76
N GLN A 110 -9.92 -4.31 9.32
CA GLN A 110 -8.85 -3.32 9.45
C GLN A 110 -8.85 -2.29 8.32
N SER A 111 -9.59 -2.54 7.24
CA SER A 111 -9.54 -1.76 6.00
C SER A 111 -10.75 -0.84 5.80
N LEU A 112 -11.75 -0.88 6.67
CA LEU A 112 -12.94 -0.01 6.62
C LEU A 112 -12.77 1.17 7.59
N PRO A 113 -12.42 2.38 7.11
CA PRO A 113 -12.27 3.55 7.96
C PRO A 113 -13.64 4.09 8.37
N GLY A 114 -13.77 4.44 9.65
CA GLY A 114 -14.97 5.05 10.23
C GLY A 114 -14.62 5.93 11.42
N ARG A 115 -15.48 6.90 11.72
CA ARG A 115 -15.26 7.86 12.84
C ARG A 115 -15.64 7.30 14.21
N GLN A 116 -16.43 6.23 14.23
CA GLN A 116 -17.05 5.68 15.43
C GLN A 116 -16.68 4.21 15.63
N GLN A 117 -17.45 3.51 16.48
CA GLN A 117 -17.22 2.10 16.75
C GLN A 117 -17.61 1.25 15.53
N GLN A 118 -16.84 0.20 15.29
CA GLN A 118 -17.25 -0.87 14.39
C GLN A 118 -17.56 -2.13 15.18
N GLU A 119 -18.51 -2.89 14.66
CA GLU A 119 -18.74 -4.26 15.06
C GLU A 119 -17.48 -5.11 14.86
N ASP A 120 -17.11 -5.88 15.90
CA ASP A 120 -15.97 -6.78 15.88
C ASP A 120 -16.44 -8.22 15.67
N ILE A 121 -16.65 -8.58 14.41
CA ILE A 121 -17.17 -9.89 14.02
C ILE A 121 -16.21 -11.03 14.41
N VAL A 122 -14.90 -10.77 14.43
CA VAL A 122 -13.89 -11.74 14.86
C VAL A 122 -14.01 -12.01 16.35
N GLN A 123 -14.15 -10.96 17.16
CA GLN A 123 -14.39 -11.10 18.59
C GLN A 123 -15.75 -11.76 18.88
N MET A 124 -16.79 -11.43 18.10
CA MET A 124 -18.10 -12.08 18.21
C MET A 124 -18.00 -13.59 17.97
N PHE A 125 -17.22 -14.03 16.97
CA PHE A 125 -16.99 -15.46 16.74
C PHE A 125 -16.19 -16.13 17.86
N ASN A 126 -15.11 -15.49 18.33
CA ASN A 126 -14.32 -16.03 19.43
C ASN A 126 -15.15 -16.19 20.72
N LYS A 127 -16.11 -15.30 20.96
CA LYS A 127 -17.00 -15.33 22.12
C LYS A 127 -18.20 -16.27 21.93
N TYR A 128 -18.73 -16.33 20.72
CA TYR A 128 -19.95 -17.06 20.36
C TYR A 128 -19.75 -17.89 19.08
N PRO A 129 -19.00 -19.00 19.13
CA PRO A 129 -18.65 -19.82 17.96
C PRO A 129 -19.76 -20.78 17.49
N LEU A 130 -20.94 -20.70 18.08
CA LEU A 130 -22.13 -21.49 17.74
C LEU A 130 -23.21 -20.57 17.17
N CYS A 131 -24.04 -21.11 16.29
CA CYS A 131 -25.15 -20.38 15.68
C CYS A 131 -26.10 -19.86 16.78
N ASN A 132 -26.50 -18.61 16.64
CA ASN A 132 -27.40 -17.90 17.54
C ASN A 132 -28.06 -16.75 16.75
N ALA A 133 -28.93 -15.98 17.41
CA ALA A 133 -29.65 -14.87 16.78
C ALA A 133 -28.72 -13.84 16.09
N TYR A 134 -27.48 -13.67 16.55
CA TYR A 134 -26.51 -12.81 15.90
C TYR A 134 -26.07 -13.38 14.55
N TRP A 135 -25.68 -14.66 14.49
CA TRP A 135 -25.30 -15.30 13.23
C TRP A 135 -26.47 -15.50 12.27
N ASP A 136 -27.68 -15.67 12.80
CA ASP A 136 -28.90 -15.75 12.00
C ASP A 136 -29.19 -14.40 11.30
N ASP A 137 -28.91 -13.26 11.94
CA ASP A 137 -28.96 -11.92 11.31
C ASP A 137 -27.93 -11.77 10.18
N LYS A 138 -26.79 -12.48 10.26
CA LYS A 138 -25.73 -12.47 9.23
C LYS A 138 -25.96 -13.47 8.09
N ARG A 139 -27.18 -13.99 7.95
CA ARG A 139 -27.60 -14.88 6.86
C ARG A 139 -28.78 -14.25 6.11
N ALA A 140 -28.56 -13.84 4.86
CA ALA A 140 -29.61 -13.23 4.06
C ALA A 140 -30.74 -14.22 3.77
N ASP A 141 -32.00 -13.79 3.89
CA ASP A 141 -33.18 -14.58 3.51
C ASP A 141 -33.56 -14.31 2.05
N LEU A 142 -32.93 -15.07 1.16
CA LEU A 142 -33.03 -14.91 -0.30
C LEU A 142 -34.43 -15.24 -0.83
N THR A 143 -35.24 -15.99 -0.08
CA THR A 143 -36.62 -16.33 -0.48
C THR A 143 -37.54 -15.10 -0.50
N LYS A 144 -37.13 -14.01 0.15
CA LYS A 144 -37.85 -12.73 0.16
C LYS A 144 -37.60 -11.88 -1.08
N ILE A 145 -36.55 -12.15 -1.85
CA ILE A 145 -36.21 -11.31 -3.01
C ILE A 145 -37.25 -11.52 -4.11
N ASN A 146 -37.88 -10.43 -4.54
CA ASN A 146 -38.96 -10.42 -5.52
C ASN A 146 -38.67 -9.57 -6.78
N VAL A 147 -37.42 -9.13 -6.93
CA VAL A 147 -36.95 -8.31 -8.06
C VAL A 147 -36.03 -9.14 -8.98
N PRO A 148 -36.00 -8.85 -10.29
CA PRO A 148 -35.06 -9.48 -11.20
C PRO A 148 -33.61 -9.45 -10.71
N ALA A 149 -32.90 -10.58 -10.84
CA ALA A 149 -31.54 -10.73 -10.33
C ALA A 149 -30.55 -11.17 -11.43
N TYR A 150 -29.49 -10.39 -11.62
CA TYR A 150 -28.32 -10.77 -12.41
C TYR A 150 -27.23 -11.25 -11.46
N ILE A 151 -26.98 -12.56 -11.41
CA ILE A 151 -26.07 -13.18 -10.45
C ILE A 151 -24.79 -13.56 -11.20
N LEU A 152 -23.65 -13.03 -10.76
CA LEU A 152 -22.33 -13.39 -11.28
C LEU A 152 -21.55 -14.18 -10.23
N GLY A 153 -20.82 -15.20 -10.66
CA GLY A 153 -19.83 -15.88 -9.83
C GLY A 153 -18.67 -16.42 -10.65
N SER A 154 -17.64 -16.94 -10.00
CA SER A 154 -16.54 -17.64 -10.67
C SER A 154 -16.20 -18.96 -9.99
N TYR A 155 -15.59 -19.87 -10.75
CA TYR A 155 -14.93 -21.05 -10.18
C TYR A 155 -13.47 -20.79 -9.80
N SER A 156 -12.90 -19.68 -10.25
CA SER A 156 -11.46 -19.38 -10.25
C SER A 156 -10.97 -18.86 -8.89
N THR A 157 -11.85 -18.44 -7.98
CA THR A 157 -11.47 -17.91 -6.67
C THR A 157 -12.14 -18.64 -5.52
N ASN A 158 -11.58 -18.43 -4.34
CA ASN A 158 -11.89 -19.14 -3.11
C ASN A 158 -12.59 -18.22 -2.09
N LEU A 159 -13.45 -17.31 -2.55
CA LEU A 159 -14.10 -16.33 -1.67
C LEU A 159 -15.62 -16.39 -1.78
N HIS A 160 -16.15 -16.24 -2.99
CA HIS A 160 -17.52 -15.83 -3.17
C HIS A 160 -18.43 -16.84 -3.90
N THR A 161 -17.88 -17.86 -4.56
CA THR A 161 -18.63 -18.80 -5.42
C THR A 161 -19.91 -19.39 -4.81
N LEU A 162 -19.92 -19.71 -3.52
CA LEU A 162 -21.03 -20.44 -2.91
C LEU A 162 -22.29 -19.58 -2.74
N GLY A 163 -22.15 -18.30 -2.40
CA GLY A 163 -23.28 -17.41 -2.21
C GLY A 163 -23.99 -17.10 -3.52
N SER A 164 -23.28 -17.05 -4.66
CA SER A 164 -23.88 -16.90 -5.98
C SER A 164 -24.75 -18.09 -6.39
N PHE A 165 -24.28 -19.32 -6.18
CA PHE A 165 -25.12 -20.50 -6.41
C PHE A 165 -26.31 -20.55 -5.47
N ARG A 166 -26.12 -20.19 -4.20
CA ARG A 166 -27.22 -20.11 -3.22
C ARG A 166 -28.26 -19.05 -3.61
N GLY A 167 -27.82 -17.87 -4.02
CA GLY A 167 -28.63 -16.80 -4.61
C GLY A 167 -29.56 -17.32 -5.69
N PHE A 168 -28.98 -17.98 -6.69
CA PHE A 168 -29.75 -18.53 -7.80
C PHE A 168 -30.70 -19.65 -7.36
N GLU A 169 -30.31 -20.52 -6.44
CA GLU A 169 -31.14 -21.64 -6.00
C GLU A 169 -32.30 -21.23 -5.06
N GLU A 170 -32.09 -20.24 -4.18
CA GLU A 170 -33.07 -19.88 -3.13
C GLU A 170 -34.05 -18.76 -3.53
N ILE A 171 -33.71 -17.88 -4.48
CA ILE A 171 -34.68 -16.91 -5.02
C ILE A 171 -35.83 -17.69 -5.68
N THR A 172 -37.07 -17.38 -5.36
CA THR A 172 -38.19 -18.28 -5.70
C THR A 172 -38.82 -18.04 -7.07
N HIS A 173 -38.50 -16.94 -7.75
CA HIS A 173 -39.04 -16.60 -9.07
C HIS A 173 -38.04 -16.86 -10.20
N ASP A 174 -38.54 -16.92 -11.45
CA ASP A 174 -37.75 -17.30 -12.62
C ASP A 174 -36.99 -16.13 -13.28
N LYS A 175 -37.26 -14.88 -12.88
CA LYS A 175 -36.52 -13.70 -13.36
C LYS A 175 -35.13 -13.57 -12.72
N LYS A 176 -34.30 -14.58 -12.88
CA LYS A 176 -32.96 -14.65 -12.33
C LYS A 176 -32.02 -15.30 -13.33
N TRP A 177 -30.82 -14.75 -13.49
CA TRP A 177 -29.81 -15.25 -14.40
C TRP A 177 -28.53 -15.49 -13.63
N LEU A 178 -27.95 -16.68 -13.77
CA LEU A 178 -26.64 -17.02 -13.21
C LEU A 178 -25.62 -17.07 -14.33
N THR A 179 -24.54 -16.31 -14.16
CA THR A 179 -23.38 -16.38 -15.04
C THR A 179 -22.16 -16.79 -14.22
N ILE A 180 -21.47 -17.86 -14.63
CA ILE A 180 -20.21 -18.28 -14.04
C ILE A 180 -19.07 -18.10 -15.02
N HIS A 181 -18.08 -17.29 -14.66
CA HIS A 181 -16.89 -17.05 -15.49
C HIS A 181 -15.65 -17.80 -14.96
N ALA A 182 -14.60 -17.82 -15.78
CA ALA A 182 -13.40 -18.66 -15.60
C ALA A 182 -12.11 -17.82 -15.41
N THR A 183 -12.27 -16.56 -15.02
CA THR A 183 -11.23 -15.54 -14.85
C THR A 183 -11.33 -14.94 -13.45
N GLN A 184 -10.38 -14.09 -13.06
CA GLN A 184 -10.41 -13.37 -11.78
C GLN A 184 -11.63 -12.42 -11.73
N GLU A 185 -12.26 -12.28 -10.55
CA GLU A 185 -13.47 -11.47 -10.29
C GLU A 185 -13.44 -10.06 -10.91
N TRP A 186 -12.45 -9.25 -10.54
CA TRP A 186 -12.28 -7.87 -10.98
C TRP A 186 -11.89 -7.78 -12.45
N TYR A 187 -11.07 -8.73 -12.92
CA TYR A 187 -10.71 -8.83 -14.33
C TYR A 187 -11.96 -9.04 -15.21
N ASP A 188 -12.86 -9.95 -14.82
CA ASP A 188 -14.12 -10.18 -15.54
C ASP A 188 -15.06 -8.98 -15.43
N LEU A 189 -15.22 -8.42 -14.22
CA LEU A 189 -16.12 -7.31 -13.95
C LEU A 189 -15.87 -6.10 -14.85
N TYR A 190 -14.60 -5.79 -15.10
CA TYR A 190 -14.20 -4.65 -15.93
C TYR A 190 -14.02 -4.99 -17.41
N SER A 191 -14.24 -6.24 -17.81
CA SER A 191 -14.22 -6.64 -19.22
C SER A 191 -15.36 -5.96 -20.01
N GLU A 192 -15.12 -5.76 -21.30
CA GLU A 192 -16.13 -5.24 -22.21
C GLU A 192 -17.32 -6.20 -22.33
N GLU A 193 -17.04 -7.51 -22.42
CA GLU A 193 -18.07 -8.56 -22.46
C GLU A 193 -19.03 -8.46 -21.26
N ARG A 194 -18.50 -8.40 -20.03
CA ARG A 194 -19.33 -8.30 -18.83
C ARG A 194 -20.08 -6.98 -18.75
N THR A 195 -19.41 -5.88 -19.09
CA THR A 195 -20.03 -4.55 -19.07
C THR A 195 -21.22 -4.47 -20.03
N GLU A 196 -21.08 -5.00 -21.25
CA GLU A 196 -22.17 -5.01 -22.24
C GLU A 196 -23.29 -5.97 -21.86
N ASP A 197 -22.97 -7.14 -21.30
CA ASP A 197 -23.97 -8.09 -20.86
C ASP A 197 -24.81 -7.56 -19.70
N LEU A 198 -24.17 -6.92 -18.71
CA LEU A 198 -24.86 -6.25 -17.61
C LEU A 198 -25.68 -5.05 -18.10
N ALA A 199 -25.18 -4.32 -19.12
CA ALA A 199 -25.94 -3.22 -19.71
C ALA A 199 -27.22 -3.69 -20.38
N LYS A 200 -27.21 -4.84 -21.07
CA LYS A 200 -28.44 -5.43 -21.63
C LYS A 200 -29.48 -5.74 -20.56
N PHE A 201 -29.05 -6.32 -19.44
CA PHE A 201 -29.94 -6.57 -18.30
C PHE A 201 -30.58 -5.29 -17.78
N PHE A 202 -29.78 -4.25 -17.52
CA PHE A 202 -30.31 -2.99 -17.02
C PHE A 202 -31.11 -2.20 -18.05
N ASP A 203 -30.75 -2.20 -19.34
CA ASP A 203 -31.51 -1.48 -20.36
C ASP A 203 -32.93 -2.07 -20.46
N PHE A 204 -33.06 -3.40 -20.32
CA PHE A 204 -34.35 -4.09 -20.33
C PHE A 204 -35.21 -3.74 -19.10
N TYR A 205 -34.70 -3.93 -17.88
CA TYR A 205 -35.49 -3.74 -16.66
C TYR A 205 -35.63 -2.28 -16.20
N PHE A 206 -34.65 -1.44 -16.53
CA PHE A 206 -34.54 -0.09 -16.00
C PHE A 206 -34.97 1.00 -16.98
N ARG A 207 -34.85 0.74 -18.29
CA ARG A 207 -35.09 1.73 -19.35
C ARG A 207 -36.15 1.32 -20.36
N ASP A 208 -36.85 0.21 -20.12
CA ASP A 208 -37.89 -0.33 -20.98
C ASP A 208 -37.42 -0.56 -22.43
N VAL A 209 -36.14 -0.91 -22.61
CA VAL A 209 -35.57 -1.22 -23.92
C VAL A 209 -35.79 -2.70 -24.22
N ASP A 210 -36.63 -2.99 -25.22
CA ASP A 210 -36.79 -4.35 -25.73
C ASP A 210 -35.57 -4.78 -26.55
N ASN A 211 -34.56 -5.30 -25.85
CA ASN A 211 -33.30 -5.79 -26.41
C ASN A 211 -33.20 -7.32 -26.43
N GLY A 212 -34.31 -8.01 -26.12
CA GLY A 212 -34.38 -9.46 -26.05
C GLY A 212 -33.69 -10.09 -24.83
N TRP A 213 -33.54 -9.37 -23.72
CA TRP A 213 -32.87 -9.90 -22.52
C TRP A 213 -33.54 -11.18 -21.98
N GLU A 214 -34.88 -11.23 -21.92
CA GLU A 214 -35.59 -12.39 -21.36
C GLU A 214 -35.44 -13.68 -22.20
N GLN A 215 -34.87 -13.62 -23.41
CA GLN A 215 -34.47 -14.80 -24.18
C GLN A 215 -33.07 -15.32 -23.80
N THR A 216 -32.32 -14.60 -22.96
CA THR A 216 -31.01 -15.03 -22.46
C THR A 216 -31.17 -16.28 -21.60
N ALA A 217 -30.32 -17.27 -21.83
CA ALA A 217 -30.32 -18.51 -21.06
C ALA A 217 -30.19 -18.22 -19.55
N PRO A 218 -31.07 -18.78 -18.68
CA PRO A 218 -31.03 -18.53 -17.24
C PRO A 218 -29.71 -18.90 -16.57
N VAL A 219 -28.97 -19.87 -17.12
CA VAL A 219 -27.68 -20.31 -16.59
C VAL A 219 -26.64 -20.29 -17.70
N ARG A 220 -25.56 -19.54 -17.51
CA ARG A 220 -24.41 -19.49 -18.41
C ARG A 220 -23.15 -19.85 -17.63
N LEU A 221 -22.44 -20.91 -18.03
CA LEU A 221 -21.29 -21.42 -17.27
C LEU A 221 -20.05 -21.50 -18.15
N SER A 222 -18.91 -21.05 -17.64
CA SER A 222 -17.59 -21.28 -18.23
C SER A 222 -16.80 -22.27 -17.38
N THR A 223 -16.22 -23.29 -18.01
CA THR A 223 -15.34 -24.25 -17.33
C THR A 223 -13.91 -23.68 -17.16
N LEU A 224 -13.21 -24.19 -16.16
CA LEU A 224 -11.78 -24.03 -15.96
C LEU A 224 -11.04 -25.08 -16.77
N GLY A 225 -10.41 -24.66 -17.86
CA GLY A 225 -9.68 -25.57 -18.75
C GLY A 225 -8.31 -26.01 -18.22
N TYR A 226 -7.69 -25.25 -17.31
CA TYR A 226 -6.29 -25.42 -16.85
C TYR A 226 -5.26 -25.34 -17.99
N ASN A 227 -5.10 -26.45 -18.73
CA ASN A 227 -4.19 -26.65 -19.85
C ASN A 227 -4.90 -26.74 -21.21
N VAL A 228 -6.24 -26.67 -21.24
CA VAL A 228 -7.04 -26.58 -22.47
C VAL A 228 -7.88 -25.30 -22.46
N PRO A 229 -8.41 -24.86 -23.63
CA PRO A 229 -9.36 -23.75 -23.67
C PRO A 229 -10.59 -24.00 -22.80
N ASN A 230 -11.15 -22.92 -22.26
CA ASN A 230 -12.40 -22.98 -21.52
C ASN A 230 -13.57 -23.30 -22.47
N GLU A 231 -14.57 -24.01 -21.97
CA GLU A 231 -15.82 -24.28 -22.69
C GLU A 231 -16.97 -23.51 -22.02
N GLN A 232 -17.88 -22.98 -22.83
CA GLN A 232 -19.02 -22.19 -22.37
C GLN A 232 -20.34 -22.92 -22.66
N PHE A 233 -21.27 -22.85 -21.71
CA PHE A 233 -22.56 -23.53 -21.78
C PHE A 233 -23.69 -22.54 -21.48
N SER A 234 -24.72 -22.54 -22.32
CA SER A 234 -25.99 -21.84 -22.11
C SER A 234 -27.07 -22.87 -21.81
N LEU A 235 -27.62 -22.82 -20.60
CA LEU A 235 -28.46 -23.85 -20.01
C LEU A 235 -29.76 -23.27 -19.45
N ALA A 236 -30.84 -24.06 -19.50
CA ALA A 236 -32.12 -23.69 -18.91
C ALA A 236 -32.13 -23.77 -17.38
N ALA A 237 -31.25 -24.59 -16.80
CA ALA A 237 -31.12 -24.78 -15.35
C ALA A 237 -29.69 -25.20 -15.01
N ILE A 238 -29.34 -25.19 -13.73
CA ILE A 238 -28.04 -25.64 -13.23
C ILE A 238 -27.81 -27.14 -13.56
N PRO A 239 -26.62 -27.57 -14.02
CA PRO A 239 -26.40 -28.93 -14.48
C PRO A 239 -26.79 -30.03 -13.48
N TRP A 240 -26.41 -29.92 -12.21
CA TRP A 240 -26.61 -30.99 -11.22
C TRP A 240 -28.06 -31.16 -10.76
N THR A 241 -28.97 -30.27 -11.17
CA THR A 241 -30.41 -30.42 -10.93
C THR A 241 -31.13 -31.07 -12.12
N GLN A 242 -30.44 -31.18 -13.26
CA GLN A 242 -30.96 -31.79 -14.48
C GLN A 242 -30.89 -33.32 -14.43
N ARG A 243 -31.83 -34.00 -15.12
CA ARG A 243 -31.91 -35.47 -15.12
C ARG A 243 -30.80 -36.11 -15.95
N GLU A 244 -30.31 -35.39 -16.94
CA GLU A 244 -29.32 -35.80 -17.92
C GLU A 244 -27.90 -35.88 -17.30
N SER A 245 -27.69 -35.19 -16.18
CA SER A 245 -26.43 -35.18 -15.45
C SER A 245 -26.21 -36.49 -14.68
N LYS A 246 -25.08 -37.16 -14.96
CA LYS A 246 -24.69 -38.39 -14.27
C LYS A 246 -23.89 -38.07 -13.01
N LYS A 247 -24.36 -38.57 -11.86
CA LYS A 247 -23.60 -38.50 -10.60
C LYS A 247 -22.39 -39.43 -10.69
N LEU A 248 -21.18 -38.87 -10.69
CA LEU A 248 -19.95 -39.64 -10.60
C LEU A 248 -19.68 -40.02 -9.14
N LYS A 249 -19.84 -41.30 -8.82
CA LYS A 249 -19.50 -41.85 -7.50
C LYS A 249 -18.22 -42.66 -7.59
N LEU A 250 -17.21 -42.26 -6.82
CA LEU A 250 -15.92 -42.92 -6.77
C LEU A 250 -15.66 -43.48 -5.36
N TYR A 251 -15.22 -44.73 -5.29
CA TYR A 251 -14.86 -45.43 -4.07
C TYR A 251 -13.35 -45.35 -3.86
N LEU A 252 -12.92 -45.05 -2.64
CA LEU A 252 -11.50 -44.96 -2.25
C LEU A 252 -10.96 -46.36 -1.96
N ASN A 253 -9.84 -46.71 -2.59
CA ASN A 253 -9.22 -48.03 -2.46
C ASN A 253 -7.95 -47.98 -1.60
N PRO A 254 -7.55 -49.09 -0.93
CA PRO A 254 -6.35 -49.11 -0.09
C PRO A 254 -5.03 -48.85 -0.83
N ASP A 255 -5.01 -49.10 -2.15
CA ASP A 255 -3.88 -48.81 -3.03
C ASP A 255 -3.83 -47.35 -3.48
N GLN A 256 -4.65 -46.48 -2.87
CA GLN A 256 -4.78 -45.07 -3.21
C GLN A 256 -5.27 -44.82 -4.65
N SER A 257 -5.99 -45.79 -5.23
CA SER A 257 -6.79 -45.57 -6.44
C SER A 257 -8.25 -45.21 -6.08
N MET A 258 -8.97 -44.67 -7.07
CA MET A 258 -10.41 -44.50 -7.02
C MET A 258 -11.08 -45.35 -8.10
N SER A 259 -12.23 -45.96 -7.79
CA SER A 259 -13.00 -46.77 -8.76
C SER A 259 -14.48 -46.43 -8.76
N ALA A 260 -15.14 -46.55 -9.92
CA ALA A 260 -16.59 -46.31 -10.04
C ALA A 260 -17.42 -47.46 -9.43
N SER A 261 -16.85 -48.65 -9.29
CA SER A 261 -17.47 -49.80 -8.63
C SER A 261 -16.99 -49.93 -7.19
N ARG A 262 -17.90 -50.40 -6.32
CA ARG A 262 -17.58 -50.73 -4.93
C ARG A 262 -16.63 -51.94 -4.89
N PRO A 263 -15.54 -51.90 -4.11
CA PRO A 263 -14.65 -53.05 -3.94
C PRO A 263 -15.40 -54.29 -3.41
N ALA A 264 -15.01 -55.49 -3.86
CA ALA A 264 -15.62 -56.74 -3.43
C ALA A 264 -15.50 -56.93 -1.89
N ALA A 265 -16.57 -57.41 -1.25
CA ALA A 265 -16.75 -57.45 0.21
C ALA A 265 -15.79 -58.36 1.01
N ASN A 266 -14.83 -59.04 0.36
CA ASN A 266 -13.97 -60.05 0.98
C ASN A 266 -12.62 -59.53 1.50
N ARG A 267 -12.42 -58.21 1.66
CA ARG A 267 -11.21 -57.67 2.29
C ARG A 267 -11.56 -57.02 3.63
N SER A 268 -10.87 -57.45 4.69
CA SER A 268 -10.90 -56.82 6.02
C SER A 268 -10.74 -55.30 5.87
N SER A 269 -11.44 -54.51 6.70
CA SER A 269 -11.33 -53.05 6.72
C SER A 269 -9.87 -52.63 6.75
N THR A 270 -9.36 -52.17 5.60
CA THR A 270 -7.97 -51.73 5.48
C THR A 270 -7.92 -50.28 5.94
N LYS A 271 -7.07 -50.00 6.93
CA LYS A 271 -6.88 -48.66 7.49
C LYS A 271 -5.72 -47.98 6.77
N LEU A 272 -5.93 -46.73 6.38
CA LEU A 272 -4.87 -45.81 5.98
C LEU A 272 -4.74 -44.75 7.08
N ALA A 273 -3.53 -44.23 7.28
CA ALA A 273 -3.24 -43.21 8.27
C ALA A 273 -2.36 -42.12 7.66
N TYR A 274 -2.51 -40.90 8.16
CA TYR A 274 -1.68 -39.75 7.82
C TYR A 274 -1.39 -38.95 9.09
N GLN A 275 -0.32 -38.17 9.06
CA GLN A 275 0.05 -37.28 10.16
C GLN A 275 -0.75 -35.97 10.04
N ALA A 276 -1.66 -35.71 10.99
CA ALA A 276 -2.57 -34.57 10.92
C ALA A 276 -1.92 -33.22 11.30
N ASP A 277 -0.84 -33.24 12.08
CA ASP A 277 -0.09 -32.05 12.52
C ASP A 277 1.13 -31.75 11.63
N ALA A 278 1.15 -32.31 10.42
CA ALA A 278 2.16 -31.97 9.43
C ALA A 278 2.09 -30.48 9.04
N PRO A 279 3.22 -29.81 8.79
CA PRO A 279 3.22 -28.41 8.42
C PRO A 279 2.60 -28.21 7.04
N ALA A 280 1.66 -27.27 6.94
CA ALA A 280 1.17 -26.76 5.66
C ALA A 280 2.25 -25.89 5.01
N LEU A 281 2.99 -26.44 4.04
CA LEU A 281 3.93 -25.68 3.23
C LEU A 281 3.27 -25.20 1.93
N ASN A 282 2.09 -25.72 1.62
CA ASN A 282 1.30 -25.46 0.41
C ASN A 282 2.11 -25.76 -0.84
N ARG A 283 2.93 -26.81 -0.77
CA ARG A 283 3.64 -27.41 -1.90
C ARG A 283 2.82 -28.63 -2.32
N ASP A 284 2.82 -28.91 -3.61
CA ASP A 284 2.01 -30.00 -4.17
C ASP A 284 2.35 -31.38 -3.58
N ASP A 285 3.49 -31.47 -2.87
CA ASP A 285 4.11 -32.62 -2.23
C ASP A 285 4.24 -32.51 -0.69
N ASP A 286 3.37 -31.74 -0.01
CA ASP A 286 3.35 -31.65 1.45
C ASP A 286 3.25 -33.03 2.13
N SER A 287 4.00 -33.21 3.23
CA SER A 287 3.91 -34.43 4.05
C SER A 287 2.56 -34.52 4.77
N GLY A 288 2.11 -35.73 5.13
CA GLY A 288 0.88 -35.91 5.92
C GLY A 288 -0.41 -35.91 5.10
N GLU A 289 -0.31 -36.14 3.79
CA GLU A 289 -1.45 -36.19 2.87
C GLU A 289 -1.70 -37.61 2.33
N LEU A 290 -2.97 -38.01 2.19
CA LEU A 290 -3.38 -39.18 1.39
C LEU A 290 -3.83 -38.73 0.01
N ILE A 291 -3.38 -39.41 -1.05
CA ILE A 291 -3.60 -38.99 -2.44
C ILE A 291 -4.27 -40.10 -3.23
N PHE A 292 -5.56 -39.95 -3.54
CA PHE A 292 -6.30 -40.90 -4.36
C PHE A 292 -6.42 -40.44 -5.81
N LYS A 293 -6.31 -41.36 -6.78
CA LYS A 293 -6.30 -41.02 -8.21
C LYS A 293 -7.39 -41.74 -9.02
N TYR A 294 -8.07 -41.01 -9.90
CA TYR A 294 -9.01 -41.54 -10.90
C TYR A 294 -8.66 -41.05 -12.29
N LYS A 295 -8.33 -41.95 -13.22
CA LYS A 295 -8.01 -41.60 -14.61
C LYS A 295 -9.25 -41.64 -15.48
N PHE A 296 -9.53 -40.57 -16.21
CA PHE A 296 -10.61 -40.52 -17.19
C PHE A 296 -10.20 -41.20 -18.50
N LEU A 297 -11.08 -42.06 -19.01
CA LEU A 297 -10.84 -42.81 -20.26
C LEU A 297 -11.42 -42.11 -21.50
N GLU A 298 -12.20 -41.07 -21.28
CA GLU A 298 -12.83 -40.22 -22.29
C GLU A 298 -12.88 -38.78 -21.76
N LYS A 299 -13.04 -37.82 -22.68
CA LYS A 299 -13.19 -36.42 -22.29
C LYS A 299 -14.41 -36.26 -21.38
N THR A 300 -14.21 -35.70 -20.20
CA THR A 300 -15.24 -35.59 -19.17
C THR A 300 -15.24 -34.20 -18.56
N ILE A 301 -16.44 -33.62 -18.40
CA ILE A 301 -16.62 -32.36 -17.68
C ILE A 301 -17.20 -32.69 -16.30
N VAL A 302 -16.50 -32.26 -15.26
CA VAL A 302 -16.97 -32.35 -13.88
C VAL A 302 -17.46 -30.98 -13.47
N ALA A 303 -18.78 -30.82 -13.38
CA ALA A 303 -19.42 -29.54 -13.05
C ALA A 303 -20.35 -29.70 -11.84
N GLY A 304 -20.18 -28.82 -10.86
CA GLY A 304 -21.02 -28.68 -9.68
C GLY A 304 -20.36 -29.05 -8.35
N PRO A 305 -21.17 -29.10 -7.29
CA PRO A 305 -20.70 -29.40 -5.94
C PRO A 305 -20.19 -30.84 -5.87
N SER A 306 -19.14 -31.03 -5.09
CA SER A 306 -18.56 -32.33 -4.79
C SER A 306 -18.55 -32.56 -3.28
N LYS A 307 -18.58 -33.83 -2.85
CA LYS A 307 -18.40 -34.18 -1.44
C LYS A 307 -17.55 -35.44 -1.28
N ALA A 308 -16.76 -35.47 -0.21
CA ALA A 308 -16.02 -36.66 0.21
C ALA A 308 -16.67 -37.26 1.45
N THR A 309 -17.08 -38.53 1.37
CA THR A 309 -17.59 -39.28 2.52
C THR A 309 -16.48 -40.14 3.12
N LEU A 310 -15.99 -39.76 4.29
CA LEU A 310 -14.83 -40.34 4.95
C LEU A 310 -15.23 -40.98 6.28
N HIS A 311 -14.66 -42.14 6.62
CA HIS A 311 -14.83 -42.77 7.93
C HIS A 311 -13.49 -42.68 8.64
N LEU A 312 -13.37 -41.76 9.59
CA LEU A 312 -12.09 -41.38 10.21
C LEU A 312 -12.15 -41.52 11.73
N SER A 313 -11.01 -41.70 12.36
CA SER A 313 -10.83 -41.71 13.81
C SER A 313 -9.51 -41.03 14.17
N ALA A 314 -9.47 -40.25 15.24
CA ALA A 314 -8.22 -39.73 15.80
C ALA A 314 -7.81 -40.57 17.02
N GLU A 315 -6.56 -41.02 17.11
CA GLU A 315 -6.14 -41.93 18.19
C GLU A 315 -6.04 -41.24 19.56
N LYS A 316 -5.66 -39.96 19.58
CA LYS A 316 -5.31 -39.23 20.80
C LYS A 316 -6.18 -38.00 21.08
N GLN A 317 -6.81 -37.44 20.06
CA GLN A 317 -7.62 -36.22 20.15
C GLN A 317 -9.11 -36.58 20.19
N ASP A 318 -9.91 -35.75 20.84
CA ASP A 318 -11.37 -35.88 20.90
C ASP A 318 -12.11 -35.09 19.80
N ASP A 319 -11.36 -34.56 18.84
CA ASP A 319 -11.84 -33.89 17.63
C ASP A 319 -10.79 -34.00 16.51
N LEU A 320 -11.18 -33.69 15.28
CA LEU A 320 -10.27 -33.63 14.13
C LEU A 320 -10.76 -32.65 13.07
N ASP A 321 -9.83 -31.86 12.54
CA ASP A 321 -10.04 -31.05 11.34
C ASP A 321 -9.58 -31.85 10.12
N VAL A 322 -10.46 -31.96 9.12
CA VAL A 322 -10.21 -32.74 7.91
C VAL A 322 -10.32 -31.81 6.72
N TYR A 323 -9.23 -31.74 5.95
CA TYR A 323 -9.14 -30.96 4.73
C TYR A 323 -9.14 -31.89 3.53
N VAL A 324 -9.88 -31.51 2.49
CA VAL A 324 -10.02 -32.26 1.25
C VAL A 324 -9.85 -31.33 0.07
N MET A 325 -9.10 -31.74 -0.95
CA MET A 325 -8.91 -30.97 -2.17
C MET A 325 -8.99 -31.87 -3.39
N LEU A 326 -9.69 -31.43 -4.44
CA LEU A 326 -9.58 -32.03 -5.76
C LEU A 326 -8.55 -31.26 -6.58
N ARG A 327 -7.69 -31.99 -7.27
CA ARG A 327 -6.70 -31.47 -8.22
C ARG A 327 -6.88 -32.14 -9.58
N LYS A 328 -6.40 -31.46 -10.60
CA LYS A 328 -6.27 -31.99 -11.96
C LYS A 328 -4.81 -32.34 -12.21
N ALA A 329 -4.55 -33.51 -12.78
CA ALA A 329 -3.25 -33.87 -13.32
C ALA A 329 -3.34 -34.17 -14.82
N ASP A 330 -2.30 -33.79 -15.56
CA ASP A 330 -2.18 -34.11 -16.98
C ASP A 330 -2.03 -35.63 -17.22
N ALA A 331 -1.95 -36.05 -18.49
CA ALA A 331 -1.79 -37.46 -18.84
C ALA A 331 -0.45 -38.07 -18.36
N GLY A 332 0.57 -37.24 -18.12
CA GLY A 332 1.86 -37.61 -17.55
C GLY A 332 1.84 -37.74 -16.02
N GLY A 333 0.78 -37.27 -15.37
CA GLY A 333 0.60 -37.29 -13.92
C GLY A 333 1.10 -36.03 -13.21
N ASN A 334 1.48 -34.98 -13.94
CA ASN A 334 1.88 -33.70 -13.35
C ASN A 334 0.63 -32.94 -12.90
N LEU A 335 0.65 -32.43 -11.67
CA LEU A 335 -0.44 -31.60 -11.15
C LEU A 335 -0.49 -30.27 -11.89
N LEU A 336 -1.69 -29.86 -12.27
CA LEU A 336 -1.94 -28.62 -12.99
C LEU A 336 -2.43 -27.53 -12.03
N GLN A 337 -2.22 -26.30 -12.47
CA GLN A 337 -2.73 -25.08 -11.85
C GLN A 337 -3.38 -24.22 -12.93
N ARG A 338 -4.40 -23.45 -12.55
CA ARG A 338 -5.08 -22.50 -13.43
C ARG A 338 -4.61 -21.09 -13.07
N ILE A 339 -4.20 -20.32 -14.07
CA ILE A 339 -3.98 -18.88 -13.91
C ILE A 339 -5.29 -18.15 -14.21
N ASN A 340 -5.68 -17.26 -13.31
CA ASN A 340 -6.99 -16.61 -13.33
C ASN A 340 -7.04 -15.38 -14.24
N GLU A 341 -5.87 -14.83 -14.60
CA GLU A 341 -5.72 -13.71 -15.52
C GLU A 341 -4.75 -14.09 -16.66
N PRO A 342 -4.93 -13.58 -17.88
CA PRO A 342 -3.97 -13.78 -18.95
C PRO A 342 -2.57 -13.29 -18.56
N LEU A 343 -1.52 -14.07 -18.88
CA LEU A 343 -0.14 -13.71 -18.56
C LEU A 343 0.28 -12.36 -19.17
N SER A 344 -0.23 -12.05 -20.36
CA SER A 344 0.02 -10.77 -21.05
C SER A 344 -0.43 -9.57 -20.22
N ASP A 345 -1.55 -9.71 -19.52
CA ASP A 345 -2.21 -8.61 -18.81
C ASP A 345 -1.61 -8.43 -17.41
N LEU A 346 -1.05 -9.52 -16.86
CA LEU A 346 -0.19 -9.50 -15.68
C LEU A 346 1.23 -8.98 -15.97
N GLY A 347 1.62 -8.85 -17.24
CA GLY A 347 2.95 -8.38 -17.64
C GLY A 347 4.07 -9.38 -17.33
N VAL A 348 3.75 -10.68 -17.25
CA VAL A 348 4.69 -11.78 -16.97
C VAL A 348 4.83 -12.72 -18.17
N SER A 349 5.96 -13.42 -18.25
CA SER A 349 6.25 -14.28 -19.39
C SER A 349 5.86 -15.75 -19.18
N SER A 350 5.69 -16.18 -17.93
CA SER A 350 5.37 -17.57 -17.59
C SER A 350 4.49 -17.69 -16.33
N ALA A 351 3.87 -18.87 -16.15
CA ALA A 351 3.00 -19.15 -15.00
C ALA A 351 3.77 -19.25 -13.67
N GLU A 352 5.07 -19.54 -13.73
CA GLU A 352 5.97 -19.59 -12.58
C GLU A 352 6.22 -18.21 -11.97
N GLU A 353 6.21 -17.14 -12.78
CA GLU A 353 6.37 -15.75 -12.33
C GLU A 353 5.12 -15.21 -11.60
N VAL A 354 3.96 -15.84 -11.80
CA VAL A 354 2.71 -15.42 -11.14
C VAL A 354 2.79 -15.75 -9.64
N PRO A 355 2.48 -14.82 -8.72
CA PRO A 355 2.45 -15.10 -7.29
C PRO A 355 1.52 -16.26 -6.91
N SER A 356 1.92 -17.05 -5.92
CA SER A 356 1.14 -18.20 -5.42
C SER A 356 0.07 -17.79 -4.41
N VAL A 357 -0.96 -17.10 -4.91
CA VAL A 357 -2.14 -16.66 -4.15
C VAL A 357 -3.43 -17.06 -4.87
N SER A 358 -4.51 -17.33 -4.11
CA SER A 358 -5.74 -17.93 -4.64
C SER A 358 -6.47 -17.05 -5.66
N VAL A 359 -6.28 -15.72 -5.57
CA VAL A 359 -6.86 -14.75 -6.52
C VAL A 359 -6.20 -14.82 -7.90
N LEU A 360 -4.92 -15.17 -8.00
CA LEU A 360 -4.19 -15.26 -9.27
C LEU A 360 -4.04 -16.72 -9.76
N LYS A 361 -3.96 -17.68 -8.84
CA LYS A 361 -3.78 -19.10 -9.13
C LYS A 361 -4.86 -19.93 -8.45
N TYR A 362 -5.51 -20.77 -9.24
CA TYR A 362 -6.49 -21.74 -8.75
C TYR A 362 -5.95 -23.18 -8.87
N LEU A 363 -5.92 -23.89 -7.75
CA LEU A 363 -5.43 -25.27 -7.69
C LEU A 363 -6.54 -26.29 -7.93
N GLY A 364 -7.76 -25.99 -7.50
CA GLY A 364 -8.91 -26.88 -7.54
C GLY A 364 -9.86 -26.64 -6.35
N PRO A 365 -11.06 -27.26 -6.36
CA PRO A 365 -12.03 -27.04 -5.29
C PRO A 365 -11.60 -27.77 -4.02
N GLN A 366 -11.94 -27.18 -2.89
CA GLN A 366 -11.59 -27.71 -1.57
C GLN A 366 -12.78 -27.73 -0.61
N GLY A 367 -12.66 -28.58 0.40
CA GLY A 367 -13.57 -28.74 1.51
C GLY A 367 -12.81 -28.88 2.83
N ILE A 368 -13.45 -28.44 3.90
CA ILE A 368 -12.94 -28.52 5.26
C ILE A 368 -14.09 -28.94 6.17
N LEU A 369 -13.82 -29.78 7.16
CA LEU A 369 -14.77 -30.15 8.19
C LEU A 369 -14.09 -30.43 9.52
N ARG A 370 -14.51 -29.74 10.58
CA ARG A 370 -14.26 -30.15 11.96
C ARG A 370 -15.25 -31.22 12.34
N ALA A 371 -14.77 -32.38 12.78
CA ALA A 371 -15.62 -33.52 13.05
C ALA A 371 -16.69 -33.21 14.11
N SER A 372 -16.37 -32.44 15.15
CA SER A 372 -17.37 -32.02 16.15
C SER A 372 -18.46 -31.10 15.62
N LYS A 373 -18.29 -30.52 14.43
CA LYS A 373 -19.24 -29.62 13.77
C LYS A 373 -20.06 -30.29 12.66
N ARG A 374 -19.94 -31.61 12.49
CA ARG A 374 -20.56 -32.41 11.40
C ARG A 374 -22.10 -32.43 11.38
N ALA A 375 -22.76 -31.96 12.43
CA ALA A 375 -24.23 -31.90 12.47
C ALA A 375 -24.75 -31.00 11.34
N LEU A 376 -25.70 -31.50 10.56
CA LEU A 376 -26.33 -30.75 9.48
C LEU A 376 -27.56 -29.98 9.97
N ALA A 377 -27.90 -28.91 9.28
CA ALA A 377 -29.19 -28.22 9.34
C ALA A 377 -30.07 -28.73 8.19
N PRO A 378 -30.98 -29.71 8.41
CA PRO A 378 -31.77 -30.32 7.34
C PRO A 378 -32.62 -29.31 6.56
N GLU A 379 -33.12 -28.29 7.23
CA GLU A 379 -33.92 -27.20 6.68
C GLU A 379 -33.14 -26.28 5.74
N LEU A 380 -31.81 -26.21 5.89
CA LEU A 380 -30.91 -25.41 5.04
C LEU A 380 -30.14 -26.26 4.03
N SER A 381 -30.29 -27.59 4.07
CA SER A 381 -29.52 -28.53 3.27
C SER A 381 -30.27 -28.91 1.99
N THR A 382 -29.54 -29.04 0.89
CA THR A 382 -30.05 -29.65 -0.35
C THR A 382 -29.38 -31.02 -0.55
N PRO A 383 -29.89 -31.88 -1.46
CA PRO A 383 -29.26 -33.18 -1.74
C PRO A 383 -27.80 -33.11 -2.21
N TRP A 384 -27.34 -31.94 -2.67
CA TRP A 384 -25.99 -31.70 -3.19
C TRP A 384 -25.20 -30.64 -2.40
N ARG A 385 -25.86 -29.85 -1.55
CA ARG A 385 -25.24 -28.89 -0.63
C ARG A 385 -25.67 -29.22 0.82
N PRO A 386 -24.92 -30.09 1.53
CA PRO A 386 -25.10 -30.25 2.97
C PRO A 386 -24.66 -28.98 3.69
N THR A 387 -25.54 -28.44 4.53
CA THR A 387 -25.29 -27.20 5.29
C THR A 387 -25.11 -27.55 6.76
N LEU A 388 -23.98 -27.16 7.37
CA LEU A 388 -23.71 -27.42 8.78
C LEU A 388 -24.63 -26.62 9.69
N SER A 389 -25.08 -27.19 10.80
CA SER A 389 -25.96 -26.48 11.74
C SER A 389 -25.23 -25.43 12.58
N HIS A 390 -23.99 -25.73 13.00
CA HIS A 390 -23.24 -24.97 13.99
C HIS A 390 -23.97 -24.80 15.35
N ALA A 391 -24.97 -25.64 15.64
CA ALA A 391 -25.81 -25.48 16.84
C ALA A 391 -25.16 -26.02 18.12
N ALA A 392 -24.31 -27.05 18.00
CA ALA A 392 -23.61 -27.66 19.13
C ALA A 392 -22.27 -28.27 18.67
N ASN A 393 -21.44 -28.66 19.63
CA ASN A 393 -20.24 -29.47 19.39
C ASN A 393 -20.55 -30.93 19.77
N GLU A 394 -20.40 -31.85 18.83
CA GLU A 394 -20.49 -33.29 19.08
C GLU A 394 -19.08 -33.91 19.11
N THR A 395 -18.45 -33.93 20.28
CA THR A 395 -17.09 -34.48 20.43
C THR A 395 -16.97 -35.91 19.90
N VAL A 396 -15.79 -36.26 19.40
CA VAL A 396 -15.48 -37.57 18.82
C VAL A 396 -14.51 -38.28 19.76
N PRO A 397 -14.94 -39.25 20.58
CA PRO A 397 -14.03 -39.89 21.53
C PRO A 397 -12.82 -40.51 20.83
N PRO A 398 -11.60 -40.40 21.40
CA PRO A 398 -10.39 -40.95 20.80
C PRO A 398 -10.57 -42.43 20.38
N GLY A 399 -10.14 -42.75 19.17
CA GLY A 399 -10.25 -44.08 18.55
C GLY A 399 -11.62 -44.41 17.95
N SER A 400 -12.64 -43.56 18.13
CA SER A 400 -13.97 -43.77 17.56
C SER A 400 -14.00 -43.41 16.08
N ILE A 401 -14.55 -44.31 15.25
CA ILE A 401 -14.74 -44.06 13.82
C ILE A 401 -16.01 -43.22 13.63
N VAL A 402 -15.87 -42.02 13.08
CA VAL A 402 -16.96 -41.10 12.75
C VAL A 402 -17.11 -40.95 11.24
N PRO A 403 -18.34 -41.04 10.69
CA PRO A 403 -18.60 -40.70 9.30
C PRO A 403 -18.64 -39.18 9.11
N LEU A 404 -17.87 -38.68 8.14
CA LEU A 404 -17.74 -37.27 7.82
C LEU A 404 -18.11 -37.04 6.36
N GLU A 405 -19.03 -36.11 6.10
CA GLU A 405 -19.37 -35.63 4.76
C GLU A 405 -18.72 -34.26 4.54
N VAL A 406 -17.53 -34.24 3.95
CA VAL A 406 -16.79 -33.01 3.68
C VAL A 406 -17.24 -32.43 2.35
N SER A 407 -17.98 -31.32 2.38
CA SER A 407 -18.44 -30.58 1.20
C SER A 407 -17.30 -29.77 0.58
N LEU A 408 -17.13 -29.88 -0.73
CA LEU A 408 -16.18 -29.08 -1.50
C LEU A 408 -16.91 -27.95 -2.25
N TRP A 409 -16.17 -26.90 -2.62
CA TRP A 409 -16.71 -25.85 -3.48
C TRP A 409 -17.20 -26.40 -4.83
N PRO A 410 -18.28 -25.81 -5.39
CA PRO A 410 -18.65 -26.06 -6.77
C PRO A 410 -17.50 -25.73 -7.71
N THR A 411 -17.32 -26.55 -8.75
CA THR A 411 -16.31 -26.35 -9.79
C THR A 411 -16.90 -26.60 -11.17
N GLY A 412 -16.19 -26.21 -12.22
CA GLY A 412 -16.40 -26.70 -13.57
C GLY A 412 -15.04 -27.01 -14.18
N MET A 413 -14.64 -28.28 -14.24
CA MET A 413 -13.31 -28.68 -14.78
C MET A 413 -13.47 -29.58 -16.00
N ILE A 414 -12.60 -29.38 -16.98
CA ILE A 414 -12.46 -30.27 -18.13
C ILE A 414 -11.33 -31.26 -17.87
N PHE A 415 -11.58 -32.56 -18.11
CA PHE A 415 -10.57 -33.60 -18.18
C PHE A 415 -10.55 -34.18 -19.59
N GLU A 416 -9.42 -34.04 -20.28
CA GLU A 416 -9.15 -34.74 -21.53
C GLU A 416 -8.85 -36.23 -21.28
N LYS A 417 -8.93 -37.03 -22.34
CA LYS A 417 -8.65 -38.47 -22.25
C LYS A 417 -7.25 -38.73 -21.67
N GLY A 418 -7.18 -39.53 -20.61
CA GLY A 418 -5.94 -39.90 -19.93
C GLY A 418 -5.54 -38.98 -18.78
N GLU A 419 -6.17 -37.81 -18.65
CA GLU A 419 -6.00 -36.93 -17.49
C GLU A 419 -6.63 -37.53 -16.23
N THR A 420 -6.15 -37.07 -15.07
CA THR A 420 -6.46 -37.71 -13.78
C THR A 420 -7.08 -36.70 -12.81
N LEU A 421 -8.20 -37.09 -12.19
CA LEU A 421 -8.73 -36.46 -11.00
C LEU A 421 -7.95 -36.97 -9.78
N VAL A 422 -7.42 -36.06 -8.99
CA VAL A 422 -6.64 -36.36 -7.79
C VAL A 422 -7.38 -35.83 -6.57
N LEU A 423 -7.67 -36.70 -5.61
CA LEU A 423 -8.26 -36.35 -4.32
C LEU A 423 -7.16 -36.36 -3.26
N LYS A 424 -6.91 -35.22 -2.63
CA LYS A 424 -5.99 -35.08 -1.49
C LYS A 424 -6.80 -35.00 -0.19
N ILE A 425 -6.33 -35.66 0.86
CA ILE A 425 -6.90 -35.63 2.21
C ILE A 425 -5.78 -35.35 3.22
N SER A 426 -5.96 -34.38 4.11
CA SER A 426 -4.94 -33.96 5.09
C SER A 426 -5.56 -33.47 6.41
N GLY A 427 -4.71 -33.27 7.42
CA GLY A 427 -5.06 -32.61 8.69
C GLY A 427 -4.74 -31.11 8.73
N HIS A 428 -4.13 -30.59 7.66
CA HIS A 428 -3.71 -29.20 7.51
C HIS A 428 -4.28 -28.56 6.23
N ASP A 429 -4.36 -27.24 6.22
CA ASP A 429 -4.90 -26.49 5.08
C ASP A 429 -3.98 -26.61 3.85
N MET A 430 -4.55 -27.01 2.70
CA MET A 430 -3.82 -27.19 1.42
C MET A 430 -3.97 -25.98 0.48
N ARG A 431 -4.63 -24.90 0.94
CA ARG A 431 -5.00 -23.74 0.13
C ARG A 431 -3.87 -22.75 -0.06
N LEU A 432 -3.82 -22.14 -1.25
CA LEU A 432 -3.10 -20.88 -1.41
C LEU A 432 -3.78 -19.78 -0.58
N ALA A 433 -2.97 -18.89 0.02
CA ALA A 433 -3.50 -17.72 0.71
C ALA A 433 -4.26 -16.82 -0.26
N ASP A 434 -5.33 -16.17 0.21
CA ASP A 434 -6.16 -15.34 -0.68
C ASP A 434 -5.40 -14.13 -1.23
N PHE A 435 -4.56 -13.52 -0.39
CA PHE A 435 -3.69 -12.40 -0.75
C PHE A 435 -2.30 -12.62 -0.19
N GLU A 436 -1.29 -11.97 -0.77
CA GLU A 436 0.11 -12.08 -0.33
C GLU A 436 0.26 -11.66 1.15
N ILE A 437 -0.48 -10.66 1.60
CA ILE A 437 -0.47 -10.18 2.99
C ILE A 437 -0.96 -11.24 4.00
N LEU A 438 -1.67 -12.27 3.52
CA LEU A 438 -2.19 -13.37 4.34
C LEU A 438 -1.30 -14.62 4.26
N GLN A 439 -0.14 -14.58 3.58
CA GLN A 439 0.78 -15.70 3.59
C GLN A 439 1.27 -15.99 5.02
N GLY A 440 1.12 -17.25 5.45
CA GLY A 440 1.47 -17.69 6.81
C GLY A 440 0.40 -17.45 7.89
N SER A 441 -0.73 -16.81 7.58
CA SER A 441 -1.78 -16.51 8.57
C SER A 441 -2.60 -17.73 9.03
N PHE A 442 -2.38 -18.90 8.44
CA PHE A 442 -3.12 -20.14 8.73
C PHE A 442 -2.47 -21.02 9.82
N GLN A 443 -1.42 -20.53 10.51
CA GLN A 443 -0.82 -21.25 11.64
C GLN A 443 -1.70 -21.12 12.90
N PHE A 444 -2.35 -22.22 13.29
CA PHE A 444 -3.17 -22.27 14.50
C PHE A 444 -2.30 -22.34 15.76
N THR A 445 -2.34 -21.30 16.61
CA THR A 445 -1.96 -21.40 18.03
C THR A 445 -3.14 -21.94 18.84
N THR A 446 -2.90 -23.02 19.58
CA THR A 446 -3.85 -23.62 20.54
C THR A 446 -4.28 -22.59 21.60
N MET A 447 -5.58 -22.24 21.65
CA MET A 447 -6.12 -21.38 22.71
C MET A 447 -6.36 -22.18 23.99
N SER A 448 -5.62 -21.86 25.07
CA SER A 448 -5.94 -22.30 26.44
C SER A 448 -6.83 -21.27 27.15
N THR A 449 -7.92 -21.79 27.72
CA THR A 449 -8.78 -21.28 28.82
C THR A 449 -8.62 -19.84 29.31
N ALA A 450 -9.72 -19.08 29.21
CA ALA A 450 -9.89 -17.71 29.70
C ALA A 450 -9.77 -17.57 31.23
N VAL A 451 -9.00 -16.56 31.66
CA VAL A 451 -8.88 -16.09 33.06
C VAL A 451 -9.87 -14.94 33.30
N PRO A 452 -10.50 -14.82 34.50
CA PRO A 452 -11.48 -13.78 34.80
C PRO A 452 -10.91 -12.35 34.79
N PRO A 453 -11.76 -11.32 34.60
CA PRO A 453 -11.32 -9.96 34.35
C PRO A 453 -10.64 -9.30 35.57
N PRO A 454 -9.61 -8.46 35.35
CA PRO A 454 -8.83 -7.85 36.43
C PRO A 454 -9.62 -6.80 37.23
N SER A 455 -9.27 -6.72 38.51
CA SER A 455 -9.86 -5.83 39.51
C SER A 455 -9.53 -4.34 39.27
N LYS A 456 -10.28 -3.43 39.90
CA LYS A 456 -10.07 -1.97 39.80
C LYS A 456 -8.64 -1.52 40.15
N ARG A 457 -7.93 -2.26 41.01
CA ARG A 457 -6.54 -1.98 41.37
C ARG A 457 -5.58 -2.35 40.24
N GLN A 458 -5.79 -3.50 39.62
CA GLN A 458 -5.01 -3.94 38.45
C GLN A 458 -5.22 -3.00 37.26
N ARG A 459 -6.44 -2.50 37.03
CA ARG A 459 -6.69 -1.48 35.98
C ARG A 459 -5.97 -0.15 36.21
N ARG A 460 -5.69 0.21 37.47
CA ARG A 460 -4.98 1.45 37.82
C ARG A 460 -3.47 1.29 37.67
N GLU A 461 -2.94 0.14 38.05
CA GLU A 461 -1.55 -0.26 37.79
C GLU A 461 -1.29 -0.45 36.27
N GLU A 462 -2.31 -0.87 35.51
CA GLU A 462 -2.30 -0.98 34.04
C GLU A 462 -2.44 0.38 33.34
N LEU A 463 -3.12 1.35 33.97
CA LEU A 463 -3.17 2.75 33.51
C LEU A 463 -1.82 3.47 33.72
N GLU A 464 -1.14 3.19 34.84
CA GLU A 464 0.22 3.67 35.10
C GLU A 464 1.25 3.00 34.18
N ARG A 465 1.06 1.71 33.83
CA ARG A 465 1.85 1.04 32.78
C ARG A 465 1.59 1.59 31.37
N THR A 466 0.36 1.98 31.02
CA THR A 466 0.01 2.51 29.69
C THR A 466 0.53 3.93 29.43
N THR A 467 0.97 4.65 30.48
CA THR A 467 1.72 5.92 30.30
C THR A 467 3.17 5.67 29.85
N THR A 468 3.64 4.41 29.91
CA THR A 468 4.96 3.96 29.46
C THR A 468 4.81 2.95 28.31
N GLN A 469 4.65 3.47 27.08
CA GLN A 469 4.93 2.79 25.79
C GLN A 469 4.09 1.54 25.41
N ALA A 470 3.44 1.59 24.25
CA ALA A 470 2.87 0.42 23.58
C ALA A 470 4.00 -0.46 22.99
N ASP A 471 4.46 -1.42 23.79
CA ASP A 471 5.21 -2.60 23.34
C ASP A 471 4.23 -3.71 22.97
N VAL A 472 4.21 -4.13 21.71
CA VAL A 472 3.84 -5.51 21.35
C VAL A 472 5.12 -6.19 20.92
N SER A 473 5.95 -6.54 21.90
CA SER A 473 7.09 -7.42 21.72
C SER A 473 6.62 -8.86 21.84
N ALA A 474 6.83 -9.66 20.80
CA ALA A 474 6.75 -11.11 20.92
C ALA A 474 7.70 -11.57 22.03
N ILE A 475 7.17 -12.26 23.04
CA ILE A 475 7.98 -12.93 24.05
C ILE A 475 8.68 -14.09 23.33
N LEU A 476 9.97 -13.93 23.02
CA LEU A 476 10.81 -15.03 22.57
C LEU A 476 11.06 -15.97 23.77
N PRO A 477 11.00 -17.30 23.59
CA PRO A 477 11.24 -18.27 24.65
C PRO A 477 12.69 -18.20 25.20
N PRO A 478 12.96 -18.71 26.43
CA PRO A 478 14.04 -18.18 27.28
C PRO A 478 15.49 -18.58 26.97
N ASP A 479 15.81 -19.38 25.94
CA ASP A 479 17.17 -19.92 25.75
C ASP A 479 17.61 -19.99 24.27
N ASN A 480 17.78 -18.84 23.63
CA ASN A 480 18.21 -18.74 22.23
C ASN A 480 19.69 -18.35 22.04
N GLY A 481 20.55 -18.46 23.05
CA GLY A 481 21.99 -18.15 22.92
C GLY A 481 22.30 -16.66 22.66
N THR A 482 23.56 -16.37 22.35
CA THR A 482 24.11 -15.02 22.12
C THR A 482 24.65 -14.90 20.70
N PHE A 483 24.91 -13.68 20.23
CA PHE A 483 25.71 -13.44 19.03
C PHE A 483 26.68 -12.27 19.26
N LYS A 484 27.74 -12.17 18.45
CA LYS A 484 28.68 -11.05 18.53
C LYS A 484 28.24 -9.91 17.61
N ALA A 485 27.89 -8.76 18.17
CA ALA A 485 27.50 -7.57 17.42
C ALA A 485 28.72 -6.69 17.13
N ARG A 486 28.95 -6.39 15.85
CA ARG A 486 29.92 -5.37 15.39
C ARG A 486 29.16 -4.16 14.86
N PHE A 487 29.17 -3.06 15.60
CA PHE A 487 28.52 -1.82 15.19
C PHE A 487 29.43 -0.98 14.29
N VAL A 488 28.91 -0.59 13.13
CA VAL A 488 29.61 0.31 12.20
C VAL A 488 28.74 1.54 11.88
N ASP A 489 29.36 2.68 11.60
CA ASP A 489 28.68 3.88 11.13
C ASP A 489 28.38 3.81 9.62
N SER A 490 27.83 4.89 9.06
CA SER A 490 27.52 4.99 7.62
C SER A 490 28.76 4.86 6.73
N ASP A 491 29.94 5.23 7.24
CA ASP A 491 31.21 5.16 6.52
C ASP A 491 31.87 3.76 6.67
N GLY A 492 31.22 2.85 7.40
CA GLY A 492 31.73 1.51 7.68
C GLY A 492 32.79 1.46 8.78
N ASN A 493 33.04 2.57 9.48
CA ASN A 493 33.97 2.61 10.60
C ASN A 493 33.32 1.99 11.84
N GLN A 494 34.11 1.23 12.58
CA GLN A 494 33.63 0.59 13.79
C GLN A 494 33.40 1.62 14.90
N MET A 495 32.20 1.60 15.50
CA MET A 495 31.78 2.60 16.48
C MET A 495 32.17 2.26 17.92
N THR A 496 32.27 0.97 18.24
CA THR A 496 32.58 0.45 19.58
C THR A 496 33.20 -0.94 19.44
N ASP A 497 33.82 -1.44 20.52
CA ASP A 497 34.29 -2.82 20.59
C ASP A 497 33.16 -3.83 20.31
N VAL A 498 33.53 -4.97 19.75
CA VAL A 498 32.58 -6.07 19.47
C VAL A 498 32.06 -6.59 20.80
N ILE A 499 30.74 -6.66 20.92
CA ILE A 499 30.06 -7.06 22.15
C ILE A 499 29.16 -8.27 21.91
N GLU A 500 29.01 -9.11 22.93
CA GLU A 500 28.10 -10.24 22.90
C GLU A 500 26.70 -9.80 23.34
N VAL A 501 25.69 -10.11 22.52
CA VAL A 501 24.29 -9.70 22.74
C VAL A 501 23.41 -10.94 22.79
N PRO A 502 22.59 -11.11 23.83
CA PRO A 502 21.59 -12.18 23.88
C PRO A 502 20.60 -12.06 22.72
N LEU A 503 20.35 -13.15 21.99
CA LEU A 503 19.40 -13.15 20.88
C LEU A 503 17.95 -12.90 21.34
N SER A 504 17.63 -13.25 22.59
CA SER A 504 16.36 -12.91 23.25
C SER A 504 16.15 -11.39 23.38
N ASP A 505 17.24 -10.63 23.51
CA ASP A 505 17.22 -9.19 23.70
C ASP A 505 17.54 -8.41 22.41
N ALA A 506 17.77 -9.12 21.29
CA ALA A 506 18.24 -8.57 20.01
C ALA A 506 17.16 -7.83 19.21
N THR A 507 16.27 -7.09 19.87
CA THR A 507 15.30 -6.19 19.22
C THR A 507 15.99 -4.89 18.78
N GLU A 508 15.50 -4.25 17.70
CA GLU A 508 16.10 -3.00 17.17
C GLU A 508 16.22 -1.91 18.25
N LYS A 509 15.19 -1.80 19.11
CA LYS A 509 15.12 -0.85 20.23
C LYS A 509 16.20 -1.13 21.29
N ASN A 510 16.35 -2.39 21.72
CA ASN A 510 17.33 -2.78 22.73
C ASN A 510 18.75 -2.63 22.21
N VAL A 511 18.99 -3.02 20.95
CA VAL A 511 20.28 -2.87 20.28
C VAL A 511 20.63 -1.38 20.12
N SER A 512 19.64 -0.51 19.85
CA SER A 512 19.81 0.95 19.84
C SER A 512 20.17 1.49 21.23
N LEU A 513 19.50 1.02 22.27
CA LEU A 513 19.76 1.41 23.66
C LEU A 513 21.18 1.00 24.07
N LEU A 514 21.57 -0.23 23.71
CA LEU A 514 22.89 -0.79 23.94
C LEU A 514 23.97 0.06 23.28
N LEU A 515 23.83 0.37 21.99
CA LEU A 515 24.83 1.18 21.29
C LEU A 515 25.00 2.57 21.91
N ASN A 516 23.92 3.25 22.32
CA ASN A 516 24.04 4.53 23.01
C ASN A 516 24.78 4.41 24.36
N THR A 517 24.52 3.33 25.09
CA THR A 517 25.18 3.05 26.36
C THR A 517 26.67 2.78 26.16
N LEU A 518 27.03 2.01 25.13
CA LEU A 518 28.44 1.72 24.77
C LEU A 518 29.20 2.97 24.34
N LEU A 519 28.52 3.89 23.65
CA LEU A 519 29.06 5.21 23.30
C LEU A 519 29.09 6.20 24.47
N GLN A 520 28.77 5.75 25.69
CA GLN A 520 28.78 6.54 26.92
C GLN A 520 27.96 7.84 26.82
N ARG A 521 26.84 7.80 26.10
CA ARG A 521 25.93 8.95 26.04
C ARG A 521 25.15 9.08 27.33
N ASP A 522 24.78 10.30 27.68
CA ASP A 522 23.80 10.55 28.74
C ASP A 522 22.42 10.10 28.26
N ARG A 523 21.58 9.55 29.16
CA ARG A 523 20.24 9.04 28.79
C ARG A 523 19.37 10.06 28.05
N GLU A 524 19.49 11.35 28.39
CA GLU A 524 18.75 12.44 27.75
C GLU A 524 19.26 12.78 26.34
N SER A 525 20.45 12.32 25.98
CA SER A 525 21.13 12.54 24.69
C SER A 525 21.12 11.31 23.77
N PHE A 526 20.34 10.28 24.11
CA PHE A 526 20.27 9.05 23.32
C PHE A 526 19.72 9.33 21.92
N LEU A 527 20.45 8.81 20.93
CA LEU A 527 20.03 8.87 19.53
C LEU A 527 19.28 7.57 19.17
N PRO A 528 18.06 7.64 18.63
CA PRO A 528 17.42 6.45 18.11
C PRO A 528 18.20 5.95 16.89
N TYR A 529 18.67 4.71 16.92
CA TYR A 529 19.35 4.06 15.79
C TYR A 529 18.42 3.10 15.07
N ARG A 530 18.57 3.02 13.75
CA ARG A 530 18.18 1.86 12.96
C ARG A 530 19.41 1.04 12.63
N PHE A 531 19.22 -0.27 12.43
CA PHE A 531 20.33 -1.14 12.06
C PHE A 531 20.06 -1.87 10.76
N ARG A 532 20.99 -1.75 9.82
CA ARG A 532 21.04 -2.62 8.65
C ARG A 532 21.86 -3.85 9.02
N VAL A 533 21.32 -5.02 8.74
CA VAL A 533 21.96 -6.29 9.12
C VAL A 533 22.76 -6.80 7.95
N HIS A 534 24.08 -6.88 8.12
CA HIS A 534 24.96 -7.54 7.16
C HIS A 534 24.93 -9.04 7.44
N ILE A 535 24.41 -9.81 6.50
CA ILE A 535 24.33 -11.26 6.64
C ILE A 535 25.76 -11.84 6.57
N PRO A 536 26.25 -12.51 7.62
CA PRO A 536 27.61 -13.05 7.68
C PRO A 536 27.96 -13.90 6.46
N ASN A 537 29.20 -13.78 5.97
CA ASN A 537 29.73 -14.53 4.82
C ASN A 537 28.93 -14.39 3.51
N SER A 538 28.09 -13.36 3.38
CA SER A 538 27.29 -13.12 2.17
C SER A 538 27.41 -11.69 1.65
N SER A 539 26.96 -11.51 0.40
CA SER A 539 26.77 -10.21 -0.24
C SER A 539 25.38 -9.57 0.04
N ILE A 540 24.70 -9.94 1.12
CA ILE A 540 23.36 -9.44 1.44
C ILE A 540 23.40 -8.48 2.64
N VAL A 541 22.83 -7.29 2.45
CA VAL A 541 22.54 -6.32 3.52
C VAL A 541 21.03 -6.13 3.58
N VAL A 542 20.46 -6.32 4.77
CA VAL A 542 19.02 -6.18 5.00
C VAL A 542 18.76 -4.80 5.60
N ASP A 543 18.10 -3.93 4.82
CA ASP A 543 17.78 -2.54 5.20
C ASP A 543 16.71 -2.42 6.30
N THR A 544 15.88 -3.45 6.47
CA THR A 544 14.81 -3.48 7.48
C THR A 544 15.18 -4.44 8.59
N TYR A 545 15.31 -3.95 9.82
CA TYR A 545 15.62 -4.81 10.96
C TYR A 545 14.51 -5.84 11.18
N PRO A 546 14.84 -7.14 11.34
CA PRO A 546 13.85 -8.20 11.47
C PRO A 546 13.17 -8.16 12.85
N THR A 547 11.95 -8.71 12.93
CA THR A 547 11.30 -8.98 14.22
C THR A 547 12.01 -10.09 15.00
N ASP A 548 12.63 -11.04 14.27
CA ASP A 548 13.46 -12.11 14.82
C ASP A 548 14.78 -12.19 14.04
N LEU A 549 15.87 -11.72 14.68
CA LEU A 549 17.22 -11.73 14.10
C LEU A 549 17.74 -13.15 13.87
N LEU A 550 17.43 -14.10 14.76
CA LEU A 550 17.88 -15.48 14.62
C LEU A 550 17.21 -16.15 13.41
N ALA A 551 15.90 -15.94 13.24
CA ALA A 551 15.18 -16.42 12.06
C ALA A 551 15.75 -15.84 10.76
N LEU A 552 16.10 -14.55 10.74
CA LEU A 552 16.73 -13.90 9.59
C LEU A 552 18.09 -14.54 9.25
N LEU A 553 18.96 -14.74 10.24
CA LEU A 553 20.27 -15.34 10.02
C LEU A 553 20.16 -16.78 9.51
N ARG A 554 19.24 -17.57 10.08
CA ARG A 554 18.99 -18.95 9.65
C ARG A 554 18.40 -19.04 8.24
N SER A 555 17.46 -18.15 7.89
CA SER A 555 16.86 -18.15 6.55
C SER A 555 17.86 -17.83 5.45
N HIS A 556 18.96 -17.14 5.79
CA HIS A 556 20.09 -16.87 4.89
C HIS A 556 21.24 -17.87 5.02
N GLY A 557 21.02 -19.02 5.66
CA GLY A 557 21.99 -20.12 5.69
C GLY A 557 23.17 -19.94 6.64
N VAL A 558 23.08 -19.05 7.64
CA VAL A 558 24.11 -18.91 8.67
C VAL A 558 24.08 -20.14 9.58
N ALA A 559 25.04 -21.05 9.38
CA ALA A 559 25.08 -22.37 10.03
C ALA A 559 25.27 -22.32 11.55
N ASN A 560 26.09 -21.39 12.06
CA ASN A 560 26.31 -21.18 13.49
C ASN A 560 26.13 -19.71 13.88
N PRO A 561 24.88 -19.24 14.04
CA PRO A 561 24.57 -17.84 14.36
C PRO A 561 25.08 -17.41 15.75
N PHE A 562 25.41 -18.37 16.63
CA PHE A 562 25.78 -18.08 18.01
C PHE A 562 27.26 -17.67 18.18
N GLU A 563 28.12 -18.17 17.29
CA GLU A 563 29.56 -17.84 17.30
C GLU A 563 29.97 -16.87 16.18
N THR A 564 29.03 -16.47 15.32
CA THR A 564 29.31 -15.52 14.24
C THR A 564 29.21 -14.08 14.70
N THR A 565 30.11 -13.25 14.16
CA THR A 565 30.03 -11.79 14.30
C THR A 565 29.09 -11.23 13.24
N VAL A 566 28.00 -10.60 13.68
CA VAL A 566 27.02 -9.93 12.81
C VAL A 566 27.37 -8.45 12.77
N THR A 567 27.58 -7.91 11.57
CA THR A 567 27.83 -6.47 11.40
C THR A 567 26.50 -5.74 11.30
N LEU A 568 26.32 -4.74 12.16
CA LEU A 568 25.12 -3.92 12.26
C LEU A 568 25.50 -2.48 11.91
N ALA A 569 25.09 -2.02 10.72
CA ALA A 569 25.33 -0.64 10.31
C ALA A 569 24.27 0.27 10.95
N ALA A 570 24.73 1.14 11.85
CA ALA A 570 23.89 1.97 12.70
C ALA A 570 23.57 3.31 12.01
N GLU A 571 22.30 3.53 11.70
CA GLU A 571 21.82 4.76 11.07
C GLU A 571 21.07 5.62 12.09
N PRO A 572 21.62 6.77 12.51
CA PRO A 572 20.95 7.65 13.46
C PRO A 572 19.65 8.18 12.85
N GLN A 573 18.60 8.21 13.66
CA GLN A 573 17.29 8.73 13.29
C GLN A 573 17.04 10.08 13.98
N ALA A 574 16.12 10.86 13.44
CA ALA A 574 15.63 12.04 14.13
C ALA A 574 15.06 11.67 15.51
N VAL A 575 15.46 12.45 16.54
CA VAL A 575 15.00 12.30 17.93
C VAL A 575 13.51 12.63 18.11
N PHE A 576 12.95 13.42 17.18
CA PHE A 576 11.53 13.72 17.09
C PHE A 576 10.87 12.90 15.98
N LYS A 577 9.55 12.77 16.00
CA LYS A 577 8.76 12.07 14.99
C LYS A 577 7.67 12.97 14.43
N VAL A 578 7.61 13.07 13.11
CA VAL A 578 6.52 13.76 12.41
C VAL A 578 5.34 12.80 12.27
N GLN A 579 4.14 13.28 12.59
CA GLN A 579 2.91 12.51 12.35
C GLN A 579 2.49 12.64 10.89
N SER A 580 1.86 11.58 10.37
CA SER A 580 1.27 11.64 9.02
C SER A 580 0.14 12.65 9.00
N VAL A 581 0.02 13.43 7.93
CA VAL A 581 -1.16 14.27 7.71
C VAL A 581 -2.27 13.40 7.14
N THR A 582 -3.47 13.47 7.73
CA THR A 582 -4.56 12.51 7.48
C THR A 582 -5.79 13.16 6.86
N ARG A 583 -5.96 14.49 7.00
CA ARG A 583 -7.16 15.19 6.53
C ARG A 583 -6.90 16.62 6.08
N LEU A 584 -7.84 17.13 5.29
CA LEU A 584 -7.94 18.55 4.94
C LEU A 584 -8.26 19.40 6.18
N ALA A 585 -7.45 20.43 6.42
CA ALA A 585 -7.66 21.42 7.46
C ALA A 585 -8.41 22.66 6.95
N ALA A 586 -8.06 23.15 5.75
CA ALA A 586 -8.71 24.31 5.16
C ALA A 586 -8.57 24.32 3.63
N LYS A 587 -9.61 24.79 2.93
CA LYS A 587 -9.57 25.21 1.52
C LYS A 587 -9.68 26.72 1.46
N ILE A 588 -8.61 27.38 1.03
CA ILE A 588 -8.50 28.84 1.09
C ILE A 588 -8.49 29.40 -0.34
N PRO A 589 -9.60 30.01 -0.79
CA PRO A 589 -9.63 30.68 -2.08
C PRO A 589 -8.85 32.00 -2.02
N GLY A 590 -8.39 32.46 -3.18
CA GLY A 590 -7.86 33.82 -3.28
C GLY A 590 -7.20 34.10 -4.61
N HIS A 591 -6.35 33.20 -5.10
CA HIS A 591 -5.71 33.37 -6.40
C HIS A 591 -6.71 33.34 -7.55
N GLY A 592 -6.45 34.15 -8.59
CA GLY A 592 -7.28 34.23 -9.79
C GLY A 592 -6.96 33.19 -10.86
N GLN A 593 -5.79 32.56 -10.76
CA GLN A 593 -5.24 31.57 -11.69
C GLN A 593 -4.51 30.44 -10.93
N ALA A 594 -4.04 29.44 -11.66
CA ALA A 594 -3.35 28.29 -11.10
C ALA A 594 -2.19 28.69 -10.17
N ILE A 595 -2.04 27.96 -9.07
CA ILE A 595 -0.90 28.08 -8.14
C ILE A 595 0.24 27.25 -8.71
N LEU A 596 1.41 27.86 -8.87
CA LEU A 596 2.58 27.26 -9.51
C LEU A 596 3.64 26.80 -8.51
N CYS A 597 3.69 27.44 -7.34
CA CYS A 597 4.66 27.13 -6.29
C CYS A 597 4.07 27.45 -4.91
N ALA A 598 4.50 26.69 -3.90
CA ALA A 598 4.13 26.85 -2.51
C ALA A 598 5.33 26.55 -1.60
N GLN A 599 5.53 27.34 -0.55
CA GLN A 599 6.58 27.08 0.45
C GLN A 599 6.21 27.67 1.82
N PHE A 600 6.28 26.85 2.87
CA PHE A 600 6.15 27.30 4.26
C PHE A 600 7.36 28.11 4.70
N SER A 601 7.11 29.04 5.62
CA SER A 601 8.16 29.72 6.39
C SER A 601 9.12 28.71 7.03
N PRO A 602 10.43 29.00 7.09
CA PRO A 602 11.39 28.12 7.75
C PRO A 602 11.16 28.00 9.26
N ALA A 603 10.47 28.97 9.87
CA ALA A 603 10.27 29.03 11.31
C ALA A 603 9.17 28.08 11.80
N SER A 604 8.05 27.97 11.08
CA SER A 604 6.90 27.15 11.49
C SER A 604 5.88 26.97 10.36
N SER A 605 4.91 26.09 10.62
CA SER A 605 3.73 25.85 9.77
C SER A 605 2.68 26.97 9.76
N SER A 606 2.86 28.06 10.54
CA SER A 606 1.82 29.10 10.68
C SER A 606 1.69 30.02 9.46
N LEU A 607 2.70 30.05 8.59
CA LEU A 607 2.74 30.96 7.44
C LEU A 607 3.20 30.22 6.18
N LEU A 608 2.33 30.21 5.17
CA LEU A 608 2.59 29.64 3.84
C LEU A 608 2.68 30.77 2.81
N ALA A 609 3.64 30.69 1.88
CA ALA A 609 3.71 31.53 0.70
C ALA A 609 3.32 30.74 -0.55
N THR A 610 2.59 31.35 -1.48
CA THR A 610 2.28 30.78 -2.80
C THR A 610 2.50 31.78 -3.92
N GLY A 611 2.87 31.30 -5.11
CA GLY A 611 2.96 32.08 -6.35
C GLY A 611 2.01 31.54 -7.41
N SER A 612 1.39 32.43 -8.18
CA SER A 612 0.34 32.08 -9.15
C SER A 612 0.54 32.72 -10.52
N GLY A 613 -0.11 32.13 -11.52
CA GLY A 613 -0.29 32.71 -12.85
C GLY A 613 -1.14 33.99 -12.89
N ASP A 614 -1.68 34.44 -11.75
CA ASP A 614 -2.40 35.72 -11.62
C ASP A 614 -1.46 36.92 -11.39
N ASN A 615 -0.15 36.70 -11.54
CA ASN A 615 0.93 37.66 -11.33
C ASN A 615 1.09 38.11 -9.87
N THR A 616 0.48 37.42 -8.91
CA THR A 616 0.63 37.71 -7.48
C THR A 616 1.29 36.55 -6.75
N ALA A 617 2.00 36.90 -5.67
CA ALA A 617 2.27 35.96 -4.60
C ALA A 617 1.31 36.25 -3.44
N ARG A 618 1.05 35.26 -2.59
CA ARG A 618 0.20 35.42 -1.41
C ARG A 618 0.85 34.79 -0.19
N LEU A 619 0.54 35.39 0.95
CA LEU A 619 0.85 34.84 2.27
C LEU A 619 -0.45 34.40 2.92
N TRP A 620 -0.45 33.22 3.52
CA TRP A 620 -1.61 32.59 4.14
C TRP A 620 -1.34 32.37 5.62
N ASP A 621 -2.29 32.79 6.45
CA ASP A 621 -2.29 32.40 7.85
C ASP A 621 -2.84 30.98 7.95
N CYS A 622 -1.95 30.06 8.32
CA CYS A 622 -2.27 28.65 8.38
C CYS A 622 -2.84 28.22 9.73
N GLU A 623 -2.89 29.09 10.73
CA GLU A 623 -3.61 28.83 11.98
C GLU A 623 -5.10 29.09 11.83
N THR A 624 -5.44 30.22 11.20
CA THR A 624 -6.84 30.60 10.96
C THR A 624 -7.38 30.09 9.63
N GLY A 625 -6.51 29.64 8.72
CA GLY A 625 -6.91 29.21 7.37
C GLY A 625 -7.39 30.37 6.50
N THR A 626 -6.79 31.55 6.63
CA THR A 626 -7.22 32.79 5.95
C THR A 626 -6.11 33.43 5.12
N PRO A 627 -6.45 34.19 4.05
CA PRO A 627 -5.47 35.00 3.33
C PRO A 627 -4.92 36.10 4.26
N LYS A 628 -3.60 36.19 4.37
CA LYS A 628 -2.91 37.20 5.19
C LYS A 628 -2.53 38.43 4.36
N HIS A 629 -1.76 38.24 3.29
CA HIS A 629 -1.31 39.32 2.41
C HIS A 629 -1.36 38.92 0.93
N THR A 630 -1.66 39.88 0.07
CA THR A 630 -1.52 39.74 -1.40
C THR A 630 -0.39 40.62 -1.89
N LEU A 631 0.67 39.98 -2.39
CA LEU A 631 1.91 40.62 -2.83
C LEU A 631 1.79 41.00 -4.30
N LYS A 632 1.40 42.25 -4.56
CA LYS A 632 1.16 42.79 -5.90
C LYS A 632 2.37 43.59 -6.40
N GLY A 633 2.74 43.36 -7.66
CA GLY A 633 3.74 44.17 -8.34
C GLY A 633 4.39 43.49 -9.54
N HIS A 634 4.39 42.16 -9.59
CA HIS A 634 4.82 41.45 -10.79
C HIS A 634 3.84 41.67 -11.94
N THR A 635 4.34 41.68 -13.17
CA THR A 635 3.55 41.86 -14.41
C THR A 635 3.49 40.58 -15.24
N GLY A 636 3.97 39.47 -14.70
CA GLY A 636 3.89 38.13 -15.28
C GLY A 636 3.80 37.07 -14.19
N TRP A 637 3.61 35.81 -14.58
CA TRP A 637 3.37 34.71 -13.64
C TRP A 637 4.49 34.61 -12.60
N VAL A 638 4.12 34.40 -11.34
CA VAL A 638 5.09 34.15 -10.27
C VAL A 638 5.47 32.67 -10.30
N LEU A 639 6.66 32.39 -10.82
CA LEU A 639 7.13 31.02 -11.06
C LEU A 639 7.74 30.39 -9.81
N GLY A 640 8.27 31.20 -8.90
CA GLY A 640 8.91 30.72 -7.67
C GLY A 640 8.71 31.67 -6.51
N VAL A 641 8.53 31.09 -5.33
CA VAL A 641 8.58 31.76 -4.03
C VAL A 641 9.66 31.09 -3.19
N SER A 642 10.46 31.88 -2.47
CA SER A 642 11.53 31.34 -1.64
C SER A 642 11.74 32.20 -0.39
N TRP A 643 11.57 31.59 0.78
CA TRP A 643 11.85 32.24 2.06
C TRP A 643 13.34 32.37 2.30
N SER A 644 13.77 33.50 2.87
CA SER A 644 15.12 33.62 3.42
C SER A 644 15.28 32.65 4.60
N PRO A 645 16.46 32.04 4.82
CA PRO A 645 16.64 31.03 5.86
C PRO A 645 16.38 31.50 7.30
N ASP A 646 16.42 32.81 7.55
CA ASP A 646 16.06 33.46 8.82
C ASP A 646 14.55 33.77 8.94
N GLY A 647 13.77 33.52 7.88
CA GLY A 647 12.33 33.77 7.81
C GLY A 647 11.93 35.24 7.71
N SER A 648 12.90 36.17 7.65
CA SER A 648 12.62 37.61 7.70
C SER A 648 12.17 38.21 6.36
N ARG A 649 12.39 37.49 5.25
CA ARG A 649 12.09 37.96 3.89
C ARG A 649 11.52 36.83 3.03
N LEU A 650 10.65 37.22 2.10
CA LEU A 650 10.23 36.35 1.00
C LEU A 650 10.75 36.92 -0.31
N ALA A 651 11.39 36.09 -1.13
CA ALA A 651 11.71 36.43 -2.51
C ALA A 651 10.73 35.77 -3.47
N THR A 652 10.39 36.49 -4.55
CA THR A 652 9.53 35.99 -5.62
C THR A 652 10.18 36.24 -6.97
N CYS A 653 10.13 35.25 -7.87
CA CYS A 653 10.63 35.38 -9.24
C CYS A 653 9.51 35.20 -10.27
N SER A 654 9.61 35.92 -11.38
CA SER A 654 8.50 36.02 -12.33
C SER A 654 8.92 35.89 -13.79
N MET A 655 7.93 35.54 -14.62
CA MET A 655 8.00 35.65 -16.07
C MET A 655 8.29 37.07 -16.57
N ASP A 656 8.07 38.10 -15.77
CA ASP A 656 8.41 39.49 -16.12
C ASP A 656 9.93 39.79 -16.11
N GLY A 657 10.77 38.81 -15.74
CA GLY A 657 12.22 38.96 -15.70
C GLY A 657 12.75 39.67 -14.45
N SER A 658 11.89 39.98 -13.48
CA SER A 658 12.28 40.60 -12.22
C SER A 658 12.22 39.63 -11.04
N VAL A 659 12.98 39.97 -10.00
CA VAL A 659 12.86 39.37 -8.67
C VAL A 659 12.36 40.46 -7.71
N ARG A 660 11.44 40.11 -6.81
CA ARG A 660 10.95 41.03 -5.77
C ARG A 660 11.20 40.44 -4.39
N ILE A 661 11.48 41.31 -3.44
CA ILE A 661 11.69 40.97 -2.03
C ILE A 661 10.55 41.58 -1.23
N TRP A 662 10.01 40.83 -0.29
CA TRP A 662 8.84 41.22 0.50
C TRP A 662 9.13 41.05 1.98
N ASP A 663 8.58 41.95 2.77
CA ASP A 663 8.45 41.78 4.21
C ASP A 663 7.21 40.91 4.50
N PRO A 664 7.38 39.70 5.06
CA PRO A 664 6.27 38.81 5.34
C PRO A 664 5.33 39.30 6.44
N ALA A 665 5.80 40.19 7.33
CA ALA A 665 5.00 40.73 8.41
C ALA A 665 4.00 41.78 7.88
N SER A 666 4.49 42.75 7.10
CA SER A 666 3.66 43.84 6.56
C SER A 666 3.05 43.56 5.18
N GLY A 667 3.56 42.58 4.44
CA GLY A 667 3.17 42.29 3.06
C GLY A 667 3.68 43.33 2.04
N LYS A 668 4.55 44.26 2.46
CA LYS A 668 5.08 45.34 1.61
C LYS A 668 6.34 44.89 0.87
N PRO A 669 6.58 45.40 -0.35
CA PRO A 669 7.84 45.18 -1.03
C PRO A 669 8.99 45.88 -0.29
N LEU A 670 10.13 45.20 -0.19
CA LEU A 670 11.38 45.71 0.38
C LEU A 670 12.27 46.21 -0.76
N GLY A 671 12.19 47.52 -1.02
CA GLY A 671 12.92 48.17 -2.10
C GLY A 671 12.28 47.99 -3.49
N GLU A 672 13.00 48.42 -4.52
CA GLU A 672 12.58 48.29 -5.91
C GLU A 672 12.76 46.86 -6.45
N PRO A 673 12.03 46.47 -7.52
CA PRO A 673 12.25 45.18 -8.17
C PRO A 673 13.70 45.03 -8.63
N LEU A 674 14.30 43.88 -8.33
CA LEU A 674 15.64 43.52 -8.78
C LEU A 674 15.59 43.25 -10.29
N LYS A 675 16.02 44.23 -11.07
CA LYS A 675 16.03 44.19 -12.54
C LYS A 675 17.43 43.88 -13.06
N GLY A 676 17.49 43.08 -14.12
CA GLY A 676 18.73 42.78 -14.81
C GLY A 676 18.65 41.56 -15.72
N HIS A 677 17.82 40.58 -15.39
CA HIS A 677 17.50 39.50 -16.33
C HIS A 677 16.67 40.04 -17.49
N ASN A 678 16.91 39.51 -18.70
CA ASN A 678 16.20 39.94 -19.92
C ASN A 678 15.13 38.93 -20.38
N LYS A 679 14.93 37.85 -19.62
CA LYS A 679 13.94 36.78 -19.83
C LYS A 679 13.40 36.29 -18.48
N PRO A 680 12.32 35.47 -18.47
CA PRO A 680 11.74 34.90 -17.26
C PRO A 680 12.76 34.36 -16.26
N VAL A 681 12.58 34.69 -14.99
CA VAL A 681 13.37 34.14 -13.88
C VAL A 681 12.68 32.87 -13.38
N LEU A 682 13.39 31.74 -13.44
CA LEU A 682 12.82 30.41 -13.27
C LEU A 682 12.94 29.87 -11.85
N GLN A 683 14.05 30.14 -11.16
CA GLN A 683 14.28 29.65 -9.79
C GLN A 683 15.15 30.62 -8.98
N LEU A 684 15.01 30.54 -7.65
CA LEU A 684 15.72 31.31 -6.65
C LEU A 684 16.46 30.38 -5.68
N ALA A 685 17.61 30.83 -5.16
CA ALA A 685 18.32 30.19 -4.06
C ALA A 685 18.98 31.24 -3.16
N TRP A 686 18.61 31.26 -1.88
CA TRP A 686 19.22 32.15 -0.89
C TRP A 686 20.60 31.64 -0.48
N GLU A 687 21.52 32.57 -0.20
CA GLU A 687 22.78 32.25 0.48
C GLU A 687 22.47 31.63 1.86
N PRO A 688 23.13 30.53 2.24
CA PRO A 688 23.03 29.97 3.59
C PRO A 688 23.27 31.02 4.69
N TYR A 689 22.43 31.03 5.72
CA TYR A 689 22.50 32.05 6.78
C TYR A 689 23.87 32.15 7.45
N HIS A 690 24.53 31.01 7.69
CA HIS A 690 25.85 30.97 8.32
C HIS A 690 26.99 31.53 7.44
N LEU A 691 26.73 31.78 6.15
CA LEU A 691 27.67 32.39 5.21
C LEU A 691 27.44 33.88 4.99
N TRP A 692 26.36 34.44 5.54
CA TRP A 692 26.04 35.86 5.35
C TRP A 692 27.18 36.74 5.86
N ARG A 693 27.59 37.67 5.00
CA ARG A 693 28.67 38.63 5.25
C ARG A 693 28.20 40.04 4.92
N ASP A 694 28.90 41.03 5.46
CA ASP A 694 28.60 42.46 5.26
C ASP A 694 27.19 42.84 5.75
N SER A 695 26.64 42.09 6.71
CA SER A 695 25.29 42.27 7.28
C SER A 695 24.17 42.33 6.23
N THR A 696 24.36 41.69 5.07
CA THR A 696 23.36 41.62 4.00
C THR A 696 23.21 40.19 3.50
N PRO A 697 21.97 39.69 3.35
CA PRO A 697 21.76 38.43 2.70
C PRO A 697 21.99 38.56 1.19
N ARG A 698 22.43 37.47 0.57
CA ARG A 698 22.52 37.34 -0.88
C ARG A 698 21.48 36.36 -1.41
N LEU A 699 21.08 36.59 -2.65
CA LEU A 699 20.11 35.77 -3.36
C LEU A 699 20.64 35.47 -4.75
N ALA A 700 20.62 34.20 -5.16
CA ALA A 700 20.88 33.80 -6.54
C ALA A 700 19.56 33.62 -7.29
N SER A 701 19.49 34.09 -8.54
CA SER A 701 18.35 33.91 -9.42
C SER A 701 18.77 33.36 -10.78
N ALA A 702 18.18 32.24 -11.20
CA ALA A 702 18.41 31.64 -12.51
C ALA A 702 17.34 32.06 -13.51
N SER A 703 17.75 32.36 -14.74
CA SER A 703 16.86 32.86 -15.79
C SER A 703 17.01 32.09 -17.09
N LYS A 704 15.91 32.14 -17.87
CA LYS A 704 15.87 31.70 -19.25
C LYS A 704 16.83 32.46 -20.18
N ASP A 705 17.43 33.56 -19.71
CA ASP A 705 18.51 34.27 -20.39
C ASP A 705 19.87 33.54 -20.36
N GLY A 706 19.97 32.43 -19.62
CA GLY A 706 21.18 31.62 -19.51
C GLY A 706 22.19 32.17 -18.49
N THR A 707 21.79 33.13 -17.68
CA THR A 707 22.61 33.67 -16.59
C THR A 707 22.01 33.33 -15.23
N VAL A 708 22.88 33.28 -14.23
CA VAL A 708 22.48 33.36 -12.82
C VAL A 708 23.01 34.66 -12.25
N ARG A 709 22.17 35.42 -11.56
CA ARG A 709 22.57 36.68 -10.92
C ARG A 709 22.60 36.51 -9.41
N VAL A 710 23.66 37.01 -8.79
CA VAL A 710 23.79 37.11 -7.33
C VAL A 710 23.50 38.54 -6.92
N TRP A 711 22.50 38.73 -6.07
CA TRP A 711 22.01 40.02 -5.61
C TRP A 711 22.39 40.28 -4.17
N ILE A 712 22.85 41.49 -3.87
CA ILE A 712 22.95 42.01 -2.51
C ILE A 712 21.58 42.58 -2.15
N VAL A 713 20.81 41.84 -1.35
CA VAL A 713 19.38 42.08 -1.16
C VAL A 713 19.08 43.43 -0.51
N ASN A 714 19.91 43.90 0.41
CA ASN A 714 19.68 45.20 1.07
C ASN A 714 19.83 46.42 0.15
N THR A 715 20.64 46.31 -0.90
CA THR A 715 20.91 47.42 -1.83
C THR A 715 20.27 47.23 -3.20
N GLY A 716 19.84 46.01 -3.51
CA GLY A 716 19.35 45.60 -4.82
C GLY A 716 20.42 45.51 -5.90
N ARG A 717 21.70 45.70 -5.56
CA ARG A 717 22.82 45.63 -6.49
C ARG A 717 23.09 44.18 -6.91
N THR A 718 23.36 43.95 -8.19
CA THR A 718 23.96 42.69 -8.66
C THR A 718 25.44 42.65 -8.28
N GLU A 719 25.86 41.68 -7.47
CA GLU A 719 27.26 41.42 -7.10
C GLU A 719 27.97 40.66 -8.22
N HIS A 720 27.35 39.57 -8.69
CA HIS A 720 27.89 38.72 -9.74
C HIS A 720 26.84 38.39 -10.80
N VAL A 721 27.30 38.31 -12.05
CA VAL A 721 26.55 37.71 -13.16
C VAL A 721 27.32 36.47 -13.59
N LEU A 722 26.80 35.31 -13.22
CA LEU A 722 27.36 34.01 -13.56
C LEU A 722 26.93 33.67 -14.99
N SER A 723 27.76 34.09 -15.94
CA SER A 723 27.54 33.87 -17.37
C SER A 723 28.39 32.70 -17.87
N GLY A 724 27.81 31.92 -18.77
CA GLY A 724 28.54 30.93 -19.55
C GLY A 724 27.72 29.73 -19.99
N HIS A 725 26.55 29.50 -19.39
CA HIS A 725 25.60 28.54 -19.93
C HIS A 725 25.19 28.98 -21.34
N LYS A 726 25.04 28.01 -22.25
CA LYS A 726 24.68 28.26 -23.67
C LYS A 726 23.18 28.14 -23.93
N GLY A 727 22.40 27.91 -22.89
CA GLY A 727 20.95 27.76 -22.93
C GLY A 727 20.32 28.29 -21.64
N SER A 728 19.00 28.14 -21.50
CA SER A 728 18.25 28.54 -20.31
C SER A 728 18.88 27.95 -19.04
N ALA A 729 19.15 28.78 -18.02
CA ALA A 729 19.49 28.29 -16.68
C ALA A 729 18.18 27.93 -15.97
N THR A 730 17.88 26.64 -15.90
CA THR A 730 16.57 26.12 -15.46
C THR A 730 16.43 26.09 -13.95
N CYS A 731 17.53 25.77 -13.27
CA CYS A 731 17.54 25.56 -11.83
C CYS A 731 18.82 26.08 -11.19
N VAL A 732 18.71 26.51 -9.94
CA VAL A 732 19.83 26.99 -9.12
C VAL A 732 19.67 26.54 -7.66
N ARG A 733 20.78 26.14 -7.05
CA ARG A 733 20.91 25.85 -5.61
C ARG A 733 22.15 26.55 -5.07
N TRP A 734 22.11 26.98 -3.81
CA TRP A 734 23.24 27.61 -3.14
C TRP A 734 23.61 26.76 -1.92
N GLY A 735 24.65 25.95 -2.08
CA GLY A 735 25.20 25.12 -1.02
C GLY A 735 26.32 25.84 -0.27
N ALA A 736 26.71 25.30 0.88
CA ALA A 736 27.79 25.90 1.66
C ALA A 736 29.20 25.44 1.19
N GLY A 737 29.27 24.36 0.41
CA GLY A 737 30.52 23.81 -0.13
C GLY A 737 31.48 23.27 0.94
N GLY A 738 32.60 22.68 0.51
CA GLY A 738 33.55 22.01 1.40
C GLY A 738 34.45 22.92 2.25
N ALA A 739 34.68 24.16 1.83
CA ALA A 739 35.57 25.11 2.51
C ALA A 739 34.81 26.26 3.21
N GLY A 740 33.47 26.20 3.27
CA GLY A 740 32.64 27.25 3.87
C GLY A 740 32.65 28.58 3.12
N THR A 741 33.01 28.58 1.82
CA THR A 741 32.98 29.77 0.96
C THR A 741 31.71 29.88 0.11
N GLY A 742 30.82 28.87 0.18
CA GLY A 742 29.60 28.82 -0.63
C GLY A 742 29.85 28.41 -2.08
N LEU A 743 29.08 27.44 -2.55
CA LEU A 743 29.05 27.03 -3.96
C LEU A 743 27.65 27.19 -4.51
N ILE A 744 27.55 27.75 -5.71
CA ILE A 744 26.30 27.82 -6.46
C ILE A 744 26.29 26.69 -7.49
N TYR A 745 25.21 25.94 -7.56
CA TYR A 745 25.01 24.83 -8.49
C TYR A 745 23.88 25.18 -9.45
N THR A 746 24.11 25.03 -10.76
CA THR A 746 23.16 25.43 -11.79
C THR A 746 22.98 24.36 -12.85
N GLY A 747 21.75 24.14 -13.29
CA GLY A 747 21.40 23.22 -14.37
C GLY A 747 20.86 24.00 -15.57
N SER A 748 21.07 23.48 -16.77
CA SER A 748 20.69 24.20 -17.99
C SER A 748 20.25 23.31 -19.14
N HIS A 749 19.48 23.93 -20.04
CA HIS A 749 19.15 23.38 -21.37
C HIS A 749 20.36 23.24 -22.29
N ASP A 750 21.54 23.77 -21.92
CA ASP A 750 22.79 23.41 -22.60
C ASP A 750 23.34 22.03 -22.22
N LYS A 751 22.57 21.26 -21.44
CA LYS A 751 22.86 19.89 -21.01
C LYS A 751 23.99 19.79 -19.98
N SER A 752 24.43 20.92 -19.41
CA SER A 752 25.46 20.94 -18.38
C SER A 752 24.89 21.26 -17.00
N VAL A 753 25.54 20.71 -15.99
CA VAL A 753 25.47 21.22 -14.61
C VAL A 753 26.76 21.99 -14.34
N ARG A 754 26.68 23.14 -13.69
CA ARG A 754 27.85 23.97 -13.36
C ARG A 754 27.91 24.28 -11.89
N VAL A 755 29.14 24.38 -11.40
CA VAL A 755 29.47 24.72 -10.02
C VAL A 755 30.27 26.00 -10.03
N TRP A 756 29.85 26.98 -9.26
CA TRP A 756 30.41 28.33 -9.23
C TRP A 756 30.86 28.67 -7.82
N ASP A 757 32.01 29.32 -7.71
CA ASP A 757 32.48 29.94 -6.47
C ASP A 757 31.62 31.18 -6.22
N ALA A 758 30.83 31.17 -5.15
CA ALA A 758 29.85 32.21 -4.89
C ALA A 758 30.50 33.55 -4.50
N VAL A 759 31.70 33.51 -3.92
CA VAL A 759 32.45 34.69 -3.46
C VAL A 759 33.19 35.37 -4.59
N LYS A 760 33.78 34.59 -5.50
CA LYS A 760 34.52 35.11 -6.65
C LYS A 760 33.63 35.34 -7.87
N GLY A 761 32.49 34.66 -7.93
CA GLY A 761 31.62 34.64 -9.10
C GLY A 761 32.21 33.89 -10.30
N THR A 762 33.11 32.93 -10.06
CA THR A 762 33.86 32.20 -11.09
C THR A 762 33.43 30.75 -11.21
N LEU A 763 33.48 30.20 -12.43
CA LEU A 763 33.19 28.79 -12.68
C LEU A 763 34.28 27.89 -12.06
N VAL A 764 33.87 26.91 -11.26
CA VAL A 764 34.73 25.89 -10.64
C VAL A 764 34.69 24.60 -11.46
N HIS A 765 33.49 24.08 -11.71
CA HIS A 765 33.29 22.85 -12.47
C HIS A 765 32.20 23.00 -13.53
N GLU A 766 32.41 22.33 -14.65
CA GLU A 766 31.42 22.10 -15.69
C GLU A 766 31.26 20.59 -15.86
N LEU A 767 30.08 20.10 -15.50
CA LEU A 767 29.71 18.69 -15.46
C LEU A 767 28.89 18.37 -16.72
N LYS A 768 29.44 17.53 -17.61
CA LYS A 768 28.92 17.30 -18.98
C LYS A 768 28.44 15.87 -19.23
N SER A 769 27.99 15.15 -18.20
CA SER A 769 27.53 13.77 -18.36
C SER A 769 26.08 13.66 -18.89
N HIS A 770 25.26 14.70 -18.77
CA HIS A 770 23.91 14.71 -19.34
C HIS A 770 23.93 14.89 -20.85
N ALA A 771 23.12 14.09 -21.56
CA ALA A 771 22.95 14.17 -23.01
C ALA A 771 21.72 15.00 -23.44
N HIS A 772 20.88 15.38 -22.48
CA HIS A 772 19.66 16.15 -22.68
C HIS A 772 19.56 17.33 -21.71
N TRP A 773 18.53 18.16 -21.89
CA TRP A 773 18.26 19.33 -21.07
C TRP A 773 18.14 18.96 -19.59
N VAL A 774 18.89 19.66 -18.73
CA VAL A 774 18.79 19.52 -17.27
C VAL A 774 17.72 20.47 -16.78
N ASN A 775 16.73 19.96 -16.04
CA ASN A 775 15.59 20.75 -15.56
C ASN A 775 15.52 20.85 -14.03
N HIS A 776 16.08 19.89 -13.30
CA HIS A 776 15.97 19.85 -11.84
C HIS A 776 17.30 19.55 -11.17
N LEU A 777 17.52 20.20 -10.02
CA LEU A 777 18.66 20.04 -9.13
C LEU A 777 18.20 20.07 -7.67
N ALA A 778 18.80 19.21 -6.85
CA ALA A 778 18.68 19.26 -5.39
C ALA A 778 20.01 18.94 -4.70
N LEU A 779 20.20 19.49 -3.50
CA LEU A 779 21.34 19.25 -2.64
C LEU A 779 20.94 18.37 -1.45
N SER A 780 21.86 17.53 -0.98
CA SER A 780 21.66 16.75 0.26
C SER A 780 21.45 17.63 1.50
N THR A 781 21.84 18.90 1.42
CA THR A 781 21.80 19.89 2.50
C THR A 781 20.65 20.90 2.35
N ASP A 782 19.83 20.80 1.29
CA ASP A 782 18.78 21.80 0.97
C ASP A 782 17.85 22.09 2.15
N PHE A 783 17.43 21.06 2.90
CA PHE A 783 16.50 21.21 4.03
C PHE A 783 17.11 22.01 5.19
N VAL A 784 18.35 21.70 5.58
CA VAL A 784 19.03 22.40 6.69
C VAL A 784 19.41 23.82 6.28
N LEU A 785 19.81 24.03 5.02
CA LEU A 785 20.11 25.36 4.48
C LEU A 785 18.86 26.22 4.37
N ARG A 786 17.72 25.63 3.96
CA ARG A 786 16.40 26.29 3.94
C ARG A 786 15.99 26.80 5.32
N THR A 787 16.29 26.06 6.38
CA THR A 787 15.80 26.34 7.73
C THR A 787 16.80 27.10 8.61
N GLY A 788 18.04 27.29 8.16
CA GLY A 788 19.04 28.09 8.87
C GLY A 788 19.27 27.59 10.30
N TYR A 789 18.85 28.36 11.30
CA TYR A 789 18.94 28.01 12.73
C TYR A 789 17.63 27.47 13.31
N PHE A 790 16.54 27.43 12.54
CA PHE A 790 15.28 26.85 12.98
C PHE A 790 15.30 25.32 12.92
N ASP A 791 14.85 24.68 13.99
CA ASP A 791 14.68 23.24 14.06
C ASP A 791 13.46 22.87 14.93
N HIS A 792 13.26 21.57 15.10
CA HIS A 792 12.15 21.02 15.88
C HIS A 792 12.11 21.45 17.36
N THR A 793 13.23 21.93 17.94
CA THR A 793 13.28 22.37 19.34
C THR A 793 12.60 23.73 19.54
N ARG A 794 12.43 24.49 18.45
CA ARG A 794 11.95 25.89 18.45
C ARG A 794 12.82 26.85 19.28
N ASP A 795 13.99 26.40 19.72
CA ASP A 795 14.96 27.24 20.40
C ASP A 795 15.67 28.12 19.37
N VAL A 796 15.57 29.43 19.54
CA VAL A 796 16.18 30.42 18.65
C VAL A 796 17.21 31.19 19.47
N PRO A 797 18.51 31.10 19.15
CA PRO A 797 19.53 31.87 19.84
C PRO A 797 19.24 33.37 19.80
N ALA A 798 19.45 34.05 20.93
CA ALA A 798 19.13 35.47 21.06
C ALA A 798 20.08 36.38 20.25
N THR A 799 21.34 35.98 20.08
CA THR A 799 22.37 36.76 19.37
C THR A 799 22.54 36.29 17.93
N GLU A 800 22.94 37.20 17.04
CA GLU A 800 23.21 36.86 15.63
C GLU A 800 24.39 35.88 15.50
N GLU A 801 25.40 36.00 16.37
CA GLU A 801 26.51 35.06 16.45
C GLU A 801 26.03 33.65 16.84
N GLY A 802 25.12 33.56 17.81
CA GLY A 802 24.53 32.30 18.24
C GLY A 802 23.68 31.67 17.12
N LYS A 803 22.89 32.47 16.40
CA LYS A 803 22.12 32.01 15.24
C LYS A 803 23.03 31.49 14.13
N ARG A 804 24.13 32.18 13.84
CA ARG A 804 25.11 31.75 12.81
C ARG A 804 25.80 30.46 13.22
N ALA A 805 26.21 30.34 14.48
CA ALA A 805 26.83 29.14 15.02
C ALA A 805 25.87 27.94 14.92
N LYS A 806 24.62 28.09 15.37
CA LYS A 806 23.60 27.03 15.27
C LYS A 806 23.33 26.62 13.82
N ALA A 807 23.19 27.59 12.90
CA ALA A 807 22.98 27.30 11.49
C ALA A 807 24.18 26.57 10.85
N LYS A 808 25.41 26.92 11.24
CA LYS A 808 26.63 26.25 10.79
C LYS A 808 26.71 24.82 11.31
N GLU A 809 26.49 24.62 12.61
CA GLU A 809 26.51 23.31 13.26
C GLU A 809 25.50 22.34 12.61
N ARG A 810 24.27 22.82 12.36
CA ARG A 810 23.24 22.03 11.68
C ARG A 810 23.65 21.60 10.27
N PHE A 811 24.28 22.51 9.52
CA PHE A 811 24.82 22.20 8.19
C PHE A 811 25.94 21.16 8.27
N GLU A 812 26.95 21.40 9.12
CA GLU A 812 28.10 20.49 9.27
C GLU A 812 27.65 19.09 9.70
N LYS A 813 26.65 19.00 10.58
CA LYS A 813 26.04 17.73 10.99
C LYS A 813 25.37 17.00 9.83
N ALA A 814 24.58 17.69 9.02
CA ALA A 814 23.88 17.08 7.88
C ALA A 814 24.82 16.73 6.72
N ALA A 815 25.91 17.48 6.56
CA ALA A 815 26.93 17.23 5.54
C ALA A 815 27.99 16.19 5.95
N GLY A 816 27.82 15.49 7.08
CA GLY A 816 28.71 14.42 7.53
C GLY A 816 30.01 14.86 8.20
N ALA A 817 30.16 16.13 8.59
CA ALA A 817 31.40 16.68 9.15
C ALA A 817 31.50 16.63 10.69
N GLN A 818 30.67 15.85 11.39
CA GLN A 818 30.74 15.75 12.86
C GLN A 818 32.12 15.25 13.32
N GLY A 819 32.73 15.92 14.31
CA GLY A 819 34.02 15.52 14.88
C GLY A 819 35.25 15.86 14.03
N GLY A 820 35.14 16.76 13.05
CA GLY A 820 36.24 17.12 12.13
C GLY A 820 36.28 16.29 10.84
N GLY A 821 35.17 15.60 10.53
CA GLY A 821 34.99 14.85 9.29
C GLY A 821 34.95 15.74 8.04
N LYS A 822 35.13 15.13 6.88
CA LYS A 822 35.09 15.80 5.57
C LYS A 822 33.65 16.24 5.25
N ILE A 823 33.46 17.49 4.81
CA ILE A 823 32.14 17.96 4.34
C ILE A 823 31.80 17.27 3.01
N VAL A 824 30.65 16.60 2.98
CA VAL A 824 30.10 15.95 1.79
C VAL A 824 28.71 16.54 1.47
N GLU A 825 28.67 17.43 0.49
CA GLU A 825 27.45 18.00 -0.05
C GLU A 825 27.16 17.38 -1.42
N LYS A 826 26.19 16.48 -1.47
CA LYS A 826 25.83 15.76 -2.70
C LYS A 826 24.83 16.56 -3.51
N VAL A 827 24.95 16.42 -4.83
CA VAL A 827 24.06 17.06 -5.80
C VAL A 827 23.39 15.97 -6.62
N VAL A 828 22.09 16.06 -6.81
CA VAL A 828 21.38 15.23 -7.79
C VAL A 828 20.81 16.10 -8.89
N SER A 829 20.98 15.69 -10.14
CA SER A 829 20.49 16.38 -11.33
C SER A 829 19.65 15.48 -12.21
N ALA A 830 18.59 16.03 -12.81
CA ALA A 830 17.67 15.28 -13.68
C ALA A 830 17.51 15.94 -15.05
N SER A 831 17.47 15.11 -16.11
CA SER A 831 17.27 15.56 -17.49
C SER A 831 16.04 14.96 -18.16
N ASP A 832 15.64 15.56 -19.28
CA ASP A 832 14.45 15.20 -20.06
C ASP A 832 14.49 13.82 -20.72
N ASP A 833 15.66 13.18 -20.80
CA ASP A 833 15.84 11.78 -21.21
C ASP A 833 15.67 10.80 -20.04
N PHE A 834 15.03 11.27 -18.95
CA PHE A 834 14.63 10.50 -17.76
C PHE A 834 15.83 10.01 -16.94
N THR A 835 17.03 10.46 -17.30
CA THR A 835 18.27 10.12 -16.61
C THR A 835 18.51 11.10 -15.47
N MET A 836 18.93 10.55 -14.33
CA MET A 836 19.44 11.32 -13.21
C MET A 836 20.92 11.00 -12.99
N PHE A 837 21.68 11.96 -12.48
CA PHE A 837 23.05 11.77 -12.02
C PHE A 837 23.20 12.27 -10.58
N LEU A 838 23.97 11.52 -9.79
CA LEU A 838 24.39 11.89 -8.45
C LEU A 838 25.86 12.32 -8.49
N TRP A 839 26.20 13.38 -7.77
CA TRP A 839 27.51 14.03 -7.79
C TRP A 839 27.98 14.38 -6.38
N ASP A 840 29.30 14.39 -6.20
CA ASP A 840 29.97 15.08 -5.10
C ASP A 840 31.05 15.99 -5.71
N PRO A 841 30.68 17.20 -6.14
CA PRO A 841 31.61 18.07 -6.85
C PRO A 841 32.76 18.58 -5.98
N VAL A 842 32.60 18.57 -4.66
CA VAL A 842 33.63 19.02 -3.71
C VAL A 842 34.75 18.00 -3.62
N ASN A 843 34.40 16.71 -3.59
CA ASN A 843 35.35 15.65 -3.31
C ASN A 843 35.78 14.87 -4.55
N GLU A 844 34.87 14.65 -5.50
CA GLU A 844 35.10 13.87 -6.73
C GLU A 844 35.20 14.76 -7.99
N GLY A 845 35.05 16.08 -7.82
CA GLY A 845 35.20 17.06 -8.89
C GLY A 845 34.15 16.92 -9.98
N LYS A 846 34.56 16.41 -11.15
CA LYS A 846 33.69 16.35 -12.35
C LYS A 846 33.03 14.99 -12.57
N LYS A 847 33.44 13.96 -11.84
CA LYS A 847 32.98 12.60 -12.05
C LYS A 847 31.64 12.39 -11.33
N PRO A 848 30.59 11.87 -11.99
CA PRO A 848 29.38 11.49 -11.28
C PRO A 848 29.68 10.29 -10.37
N LEU A 849 29.09 10.29 -9.18
CA LEU A 849 29.08 9.15 -8.27
C LEU A 849 28.29 7.99 -8.89
N ALA A 850 27.12 8.30 -9.45
CA ALA A 850 26.26 7.32 -10.07
C ALA A 850 25.36 7.91 -11.16
N ARG A 851 24.97 7.03 -12.08
CA ARG A 851 23.93 7.27 -13.07
C ARG A 851 22.68 6.52 -12.62
N MET A 852 21.62 7.27 -12.34
CA MET A 852 20.38 6.77 -11.76
C MET A 852 19.33 6.61 -12.87
N LEU A 853 18.97 5.36 -13.17
CA LEU A 853 18.09 4.97 -14.27
C LEU A 853 16.88 4.19 -13.75
N GLY A 854 15.69 4.47 -14.32
CA GLY A 854 14.49 3.71 -13.99
C GLY A 854 13.16 4.42 -14.28
N HIS A 855 13.16 5.75 -14.44
CA HIS A 855 11.98 6.47 -14.91
C HIS A 855 11.74 6.22 -16.40
N GLN A 856 10.46 6.15 -16.79
CA GLN A 856 10.04 5.91 -18.17
C GLN A 856 9.53 7.18 -18.88
N LYS A 857 9.39 8.28 -18.12
CA LYS A 857 9.02 9.61 -18.58
C LYS A 857 9.77 10.67 -17.78
N GLN A 858 9.60 11.94 -18.15
CA GLN A 858 10.32 13.07 -17.57
C GLN A 858 10.18 13.10 -16.04
N VAL A 859 11.31 13.34 -15.37
CA VAL A 859 11.36 13.64 -13.94
C VAL A 859 11.02 15.11 -13.77
N ASN A 860 9.98 15.42 -13.01
CA ASN A 860 9.49 16.79 -12.80
C ASN A 860 9.92 17.39 -11.45
N HIS A 861 10.33 16.56 -10.50
CA HIS A 861 10.87 17.02 -9.24
C HIS A 861 11.84 15.98 -8.66
N VAL A 862 12.90 16.47 -8.03
CA VAL A 862 13.84 15.64 -7.28
C VAL A 862 14.21 16.37 -6.00
N THR A 863 14.31 15.63 -4.89
CA THR A 863 14.73 16.16 -3.59
C THR A 863 15.45 15.09 -2.77
N PHE A 864 16.36 15.52 -1.91
CA PHE A 864 16.90 14.67 -0.86
C PHE A 864 15.97 14.65 0.36
N SER A 865 16.04 13.59 1.15
CA SER A 865 15.55 13.58 2.52
C SER A 865 16.36 14.56 3.39
N PRO A 866 15.79 15.11 4.48
CA PRO A 866 16.48 16.05 5.36
C PRO A 866 17.81 15.59 5.95
N ASP A 867 18.00 14.28 6.10
CA ASP A 867 19.26 13.65 6.55
C ASP A 867 20.23 13.34 5.39
N GLY A 868 19.86 13.62 4.15
CA GLY A 868 20.67 13.36 2.96
C GLY A 868 20.78 11.89 2.57
N MET A 869 20.13 10.96 3.27
CA MET A 869 20.30 9.51 3.08
C MET A 869 19.48 8.93 1.93
N LEU A 870 18.44 9.64 1.49
CA LEU A 870 17.54 9.20 0.42
C LEU A 870 17.35 10.30 -0.61
N VAL A 871 17.08 9.89 -1.84
CA VAL A 871 16.60 10.76 -2.92
C VAL A 871 15.21 10.29 -3.31
N ALA A 872 14.27 11.22 -3.45
CA ALA A 872 12.97 10.99 -4.07
C ALA A 872 12.90 11.72 -5.42
N SER A 873 12.42 11.02 -6.45
CA SER A 873 12.19 11.60 -7.78
C SER A 873 10.77 11.34 -8.27
N CYS A 874 10.06 12.39 -8.65
CA CYS A 874 8.69 12.33 -9.18
C CYS A 874 8.71 12.36 -10.70
N GLY A 875 8.09 11.36 -11.31
CA GLY A 875 8.03 11.22 -12.76
C GLY A 875 6.63 11.37 -13.34
N PHE A 876 6.59 11.76 -14.61
CA PHE A 876 5.38 11.74 -15.43
C PHE A 876 4.95 10.33 -15.84
N ASP A 877 5.70 9.31 -15.43
CA ASP A 877 5.35 7.90 -15.47
C ASP A 877 4.42 7.49 -14.31
N ASN A 878 3.81 8.48 -13.64
CA ASN A 878 2.86 8.34 -12.53
C ASN A 878 3.51 7.76 -11.26
N HIS A 879 4.84 7.76 -11.20
CA HIS A 879 5.58 7.10 -10.15
C HIS A 879 6.53 8.07 -9.44
N THR A 880 6.68 7.85 -8.13
CA THR A 880 7.80 8.41 -7.38
C THR A 880 8.78 7.29 -7.08
N LYS A 881 10.07 7.49 -7.33
CA LYS A 881 11.12 6.50 -7.07
C LYS A 881 11.99 6.95 -5.90
N LEU A 882 12.35 6.00 -5.05
CA LEU A 882 13.29 6.20 -3.96
C LEU A 882 14.65 5.61 -4.34
N TRP A 883 15.70 6.34 -4.01
CA TRP A 883 17.09 5.97 -4.29
C TRP A 883 17.96 6.20 -3.07
N SER A 884 19.07 5.47 -3.00
CA SER A 884 20.10 5.67 -1.99
C SER A 884 20.79 7.00 -2.21
N GLY A 885 20.68 7.89 -1.22
CA GLY A 885 21.51 9.08 -1.09
C GLY A 885 22.70 8.86 -0.18
N ARG A 886 23.01 7.62 0.23
CA ARG A 886 24.07 7.28 1.21
C ARG A 886 25.47 7.57 0.68
N LEU A 887 26.47 7.38 1.54
CA LEU A 887 27.88 7.33 1.19
C LEU A 887 28.34 5.94 1.66
N TYR A 888 28.58 4.99 0.76
CA TYR A 888 29.16 3.71 1.17
C TYR A 888 30.46 3.47 0.42
N SER A 889 31.57 3.80 1.10
CA SER A 889 32.93 3.49 0.66
C SER A 889 33.55 2.51 1.63
N VAL A 890 33.32 1.21 1.46
CA VAL A 890 34.23 0.24 2.09
C VAL A 890 35.46 0.17 1.23
N ALA A 891 36.52 0.84 1.66
CA ALA A 891 37.87 0.72 1.10
C ALA A 891 38.52 -0.65 1.41
N ASN A 892 37.76 -1.75 1.39
CA ASN A 892 38.30 -3.10 1.42
C ASN A 892 38.10 -3.74 0.05
N ALA A 893 39.20 -3.98 -0.65
CA ALA A 893 39.29 -4.61 -1.96
C ALA A 893 38.70 -6.04 -2.07
N ASN A 894 38.05 -6.54 -1.00
CA ASN A 894 37.41 -7.85 -0.91
C ASN A 894 35.93 -7.80 -0.48
N ALA A 895 35.28 -6.61 -0.41
CA ALA A 895 33.84 -6.53 -0.17
C ALA A 895 33.07 -6.68 -1.50
N ILE A 896 32.45 -7.85 -1.71
CA ILE A 896 31.66 -8.20 -2.90
C ILE A 896 30.20 -7.67 -2.76
N HIS A 897 30.01 -6.41 -2.35
CA HIS A 897 28.68 -5.79 -2.21
C HIS A 897 28.56 -4.49 -3.00
N ASP A 898 27.51 -4.40 -3.81
CA ASP A 898 27.06 -3.23 -4.58
C ASP A 898 26.04 -2.42 -3.76
N ASP A 899 26.52 -1.60 -2.83
CA ASP A 899 25.73 -0.62 -2.06
C ASP A 899 26.10 0.82 -2.48
N SER A 900 26.34 1.01 -3.79
CA SER A 900 26.82 2.27 -4.34
C SER A 900 25.80 3.39 -4.21
N ASP A 901 26.29 4.61 -3.99
CA ASP A 901 25.50 5.85 -4.00
C ASP A 901 24.60 5.92 -5.25
N GLY A 902 23.37 6.41 -5.12
CA GLY A 902 22.43 6.53 -6.24
C GLY A 902 21.73 5.23 -6.66
N LYS A 903 21.91 4.12 -5.94
CA LYS A 903 21.18 2.87 -6.19
C LYS A 903 19.67 3.02 -6.05
N PHE A 904 18.91 2.40 -6.95
CA PHE A 904 17.45 2.33 -6.87
C PHE A 904 17.01 1.48 -5.67
N ILE A 905 16.06 1.99 -4.87
CA ILE A 905 15.50 1.28 -3.70
C ILE A 905 14.12 0.72 -4.04
N ASN A 906 13.15 1.57 -4.36
CA ASN A 906 11.78 1.14 -4.61
C ASN A 906 11.00 2.18 -5.45
N THR A 907 9.87 1.74 -6.03
CA THR A 907 8.89 2.60 -6.69
C THR A 907 7.64 2.74 -5.83
N LEU A 908 7.28 3.97 -5.48
CA LEU A 908 6.05 4.33 -4.81
C LEU A 908 4.92 4.38 -5.85
N ARG A 909 4.12 3.32 -5.90
CA ARG A 909 3.01 3.15 -6.86
C ARG A 909 1.68 3.45 -6.18
N GLY A 910 0.85 4.27 -6.82
CA GLY A 910 -0.51 4.57 -6.36
C GLY A 910 -1.15 5.78 -7.04
N HIS A 911 -0.37 6.75 -7.52
CA HIS A 911 -0.91 7.80 -8.39
C HIS A 911 -1.32 7.24 -9.76
N VAL A 912 -2.40 7.78 -10.32
CA VAL A 912 -2.96 7.34 -11.61
C VAL A 912 -2.66 8.31 -12.75
N ALA A 913 -1.98 9.41 -12.46
CA ALA A 913 -1.49 10.40 -13.43
C ALA A 913 -0.13 10.97 -12.99
N HIS A 914 0.39 11.94 -13.76
CA HIS A 914 1.72 12.51 -13.58
C HIS A 914 1.94 13.04 -12.16
N VAL A 915 3.05 12.66 -11.54
CA VAL A 915 3.44 13.20 -10.23
C VAL A 915 4.27 14.45 -10.46
N TYR A 916 3.78 15.59 -9.98
CA TYR A 916 4.42 16.88 -10.21
C TYR A 916 5.50 17.19 -9.17
N GLN A 917 5.21 17.04 -7.88
CA GLN A 917 6.13 17.42 -6.80
C GLN A 917 6.03 16.49 -5.59
N CYS A 918 7.08 16.46 -4.79
CA CYS A 918 7.11 15.80 -3.49
C CYS A 918 7.84 16.62 -2.43
N ALA A 919 7.53 16.36 -1.16
CA ALA A 919 8.20 16.95 -0.01
C ALA A 919 8.36 15.91 1.11
N PHE A 920 9.57 15.78 1.64
CA PHE A 920 9.82 14.92 2.81
C PHE A 920 9.31 15.59 4.10
N SER A 921 8.87 14.79 5.05
CA SER A 921 8.74 15.23 6.44
C SER A 921 10.12 15.57 7.02
N ALA A 922 10.18 16.49 7.97
CA ALA A 922 11.42 16.97 8.58
C ALA A 922 12.27 15.89 9.28
N ASP A 923 11.68 14.72 9.56
CA ASP A 923 12.34 13.57 10.17
C ASP A 923 12.73 12.47 9.16
N SER A 924 12.59 12.73 7.86
CA SER A 924 12.88 11.80 6.75
C SER A 924 12.04 10.52 6.72
N ARG A 925 10.99 10.38 7.55
CA ARG A 925 10.21 9.14 7.67
C ARG A 925 9.03 9.06 6.72
N LEU A 926 8.50 10.20 6.31
CA LEU A 926 7.35 10.33 5.44
C LEU A 926 7.71 11.17 4.22
N LEU A 927 7.01 10.92 3.13
CA LEU A 927 7.10 11.70 1.90
C LEU A 927 5.67 12.00 1.44
N VAL A 928 5.34 13.25 1.17
CA VAL A 928 4.07 13.60 0.50
C VAL A 928 4.34 13.88 -0.98
N THR A 929 3.47 13.40 -1.85
CA THR A 929 3.50 13.63 -3.31
C THR A 929 2.19 14.27 -3.76
N CYS A 930 2.24 15.12 -4.79
CA CYS A 930 1.05 15.69 -5.43
C CYS A 930 1.05 15.41 -6.93
N SER A 931 -0.15 15.28 -7.51
CA SER A 931 -0.32 14.70 -8.84
C SER A 931 -1.38 15.40 -9.67
N ARG A 932 -1.29 15.15 -10.98
CA ARG A 932 -2.30 15.46 -11.99
C ARG A 932 -3.63 14.74 -11.77
N ASP A 933 -3.67 13.71 -10.92
CA ASP A 933 -4.90 12.99 -10.55
C ASP A 933 -5.72 13.68 -9.45
N ASN A 934 -5.39 14.93 -9.12
CA ASN A 934 -6.07 15.76 -8.13
C ASN A 934 -5.90 15.28 -6.68
N THR A 935 -4.99 14.35 -6.41
CA THR A 935 -4.74 13.82 -5.06
C THR A 935 -3.36 14.20 -4.54
N LEU A 936 -3.24 14.21 -3.21
CA LEU A 936 -1.97 14.04 -2.53
C LEU A 936 -1.88 12.61 -1.99
N LYS A 937 -0.67 12.06 -1.91
CA LYS A 937 -0.41 10.77 -1.26
C LYS A 937 0.76 10.89 -0.30
N VAL A 938 0.58 10.40 0.92
CA VAL A 938 1.66 10.32 1.92
C VAL A 938 2.19 8.90 1.93
N TRP A 939 3.50 8.75 1.86
CA TRP A 939 4.20 7.47 1.81
C TRP A 939 5.01 7.28 3.06
N ASN A 940 4.95 6.08 3.62
CA ASN A 940 5.90 5.66 4.63
C ASN A 940 7.18 5.22 3.92
N VAL A 941 8.24 6.01 4.10
CA VAL A 941 9.51 5.82 3.37
C VAL A 941 10.21 4.54 3.80
N ARG A 942 10.02 4.10 5.06
CA ARG A 942 10.61 2.85 5.57
C ARG A 942 9.98 1.63 4.91
N SER A 943 8.65 1.53 4.95
CA SER A 943 7.96 0.38 4.36
C SER A 943 7.81 0.48 2.84
N CYS A 944 8.09 1.66 2.26
CA CYS A 944 7.80 2.01 0.87
C CYS A 944 6.33 1.81 0.49
N LYS A 945 5.42 1.93 1.47
CA LYS A 945 3.97 1.76 1.27
C LYS A 945 3.24 3.10 1.39
N LEU A 946 2.09 3.18 0.74
CA LEU A 946 1.14 4.26 0.93
C LEU A 946 0.73 4.28 2.42
N ALA A 947 0.89 5.43 3.06
CA ALA A 947 0.44 5.68 4.43
C ALA A 947 -0.96 6.31 4.42
N GLU A 948 -1.14 7.37 3.63
CA GLU A 948 -2.41 8.10 3.54
C GLU A 948 -2.70 8.49 2.09
N ASP A 949 -3.97 8.40 1.70
CA ASP A 949 -4.48 8.98 0.45
C ASP A 949 -5.31 10.22 0.77
N LEU A 950 -4.96 11.35 0.17
CA LEU A 950 -5.50 12.66 0.53
C LEU A 950 -6.19 13.29 -0.70
N PRO A 951 -7.41 12.83 -1.03
CA PRO A 951 -8.23 13.49 -2.04
C PRO A 951 -8.74 14.84 -1.51
N GLY A 952 -9.02 15.76 -2.44
CA GLY A 952 -9.71 16.99 -2.08
C GLY A 952 -9.51 18.15 -3.05
N HIS A 953 -8.48 18.13 -3.91
CA HIS A 953 -8.34 19.11 -5.00
C HIS A 953 -9.38 18.88 -6.09
N ASP A 954 -9.85 19.98 -6.70
CA ASP A 954 -10.88 19.92 -7.75
C ASP A 954 -10.26 19.74 -9.15
N ASP A 955 -8.95 19.95 -9.28
CA ASP A 955 -8.16 19.88 -10.52
C ASP A 955 -6.68 19.60 -10.15
N GLU A 956 -5.80 19.56 -11.15
CA GLU A 956 -4.40 19.14 -11.03
C GLU A 956 -3.64 19.86 -9.92
N VAL A 957 -2.79 19.14 -9.16
CA VAL A 957 -2.01 19.71 -8.04
C VAL A 957 -0.54 19.89 -8.43
N TYR A 958 -0.11 21.13 -8.62
CA TYR A 958 1.25 21.44 -9.10
C TYR A 958 2.29 21.56 -8.01
N ALA A 959 1.89 22.05 -6.82
CA ALA A 959 2.81 22.34 -5.74
C ALA A 959 2.39 21.69 -4.43
N VAL A 960 3.38 21.15 -3.70
CA VAL A 960 3.22 20.64 -2.35
C VAL A 960 4.47 20.95 -1.52
N ASP A 961 4.27 21.31 -0.24
CA ASP A 961 5.35 21.48 0.72
C ASP A 961 4.93 20.97 2.10
N TRP A 962 5.89 20.40 2.83
CA TRP A 962 5.72 19.98 4.22
C TRP A 962 6.41 21.00 5.11
N SER A 963 5.68 21.55 6.08
CA SER A 963 6.22 22.50 7.04
C SER A 963 7.42 21.91 7.82
N PRO A 964 8.47 22.70 8.11
CA PRO A 964 9.66 22.21 8.83
C PRO A 964 9.40 21.71 10.26
N ASP A 965 8.32 22.16 10.89
CA ASP A 965 7.88 21.66 12.20
C ASP A 965 7.05 20.37 12.10
N GLY A 966 6.77 19.91 10.88
CA GLY A 966 6.04 18.69 10.57
C GLY A 966 4.52 18.76 10.73
N GLN A 967 3.95 19.89 11.18
CA GLN A 967 2.55 19.92 11.62
C GLN A 967 1.53 20.02 10.49
N LYS A 968 1.90 20.66 9.37
CA LYS A 968 1.01 20.92 8.24
C LYS A 968 1.68 20.61 6.90
N VAL A 969 0.87 20.18 5.95
CA VAL A 969 1.20 20.14 4.52
C VAL A 969 0.37 21.19 3.80
N GLY A 970 0.96 21.88 2.83
CA GLY A 970 0.32 22.91 2.03
C GLY A 970 0.39 22.52 0.56
N SER A 971 -0.72 22.62 -0.17
CA SER A 971 -0.78 22.31 -1.59
C SER A 971 -1.60 23.30 -2.39
N GLY A 972 -1.32 23.38 -3.69
CA GLY A 972 -1.99 24.28 -4.62
C GLY A 972 -1.78 23.84 -6.06
N GLY A 973 -2.74 24.16 -6.92
CA GLY A 973 -2.63 23.83 -8.33
C GLY A 973 -3.65 24.55 -9.19
N LYS A 974 -4.19 23.84 -10.17
CA LYS A 974 -5.03 24.40 -11.25
C LYS A 974 -6.39 24.90 -10.78
N ASP A 975 -6.90 24.35 -9.68
CA ASP A 975 -8.15 24.79 -9.04
C ASP A 975 -8.02 26.12 -8.25
N LYS A 976 -6.83 26.73 -8.23
CA LYS A 976 -6.53 28.08 -7.74
C LYS A 976 -6.64 28.26 -6.21
N ALA A 977 -7.10 27.24 -5.50
CA ALA A 977 -7.28 27.28 -4.05
C ALA A 977 -6.09 26.61 -3.35
N VAL A 978 -5.66 27.21 -2.25
CA VAL A 978 -4.70 26.57 -1.35
C VAL A 978 -5.43 25.55 -0.50
N ARG A 979 -4.81 24.39 -0.29
CA ARG A 979 -5.25 23.41 0.71
C ARG A 979 -4.18 23.25 1.78
N LEU A 980 -4.64 23.26 3.03
CA LEU A 980 -3.82 22.93 4.20
C LEU A 980 -4.27 21.58 4.72
N TRP A 981 -3.33 20.71 5.06
CA TRP A 981 -3.57 19.36 5.56
C TRP A 981 -2.88 19.18 6.90
N ARG A 982 -3.49 18.41 7.81
CA ARG A 982 -2.96 18.14 9.16
C ARG A 982 -3.23 16.71 9.61
N SER A 983 -2.53 16.27 10.64
CA SER A 983 -2.72 14.98 11.33
C SER A 983 -4.05 14.88 12.05
#